data_AF-A0A8H7FAK6-F1
#
_entry.id   AF-A0A8H7FAK6-F1
#
_cell.length_a   1.000
_cell.length_b   1.000
_cell.length_c   1.000
_cell.angle_alpha   90.00
_cell.angle_beta   90.00
_cell.angle_gamma   90.00
#
_symmetry.space_group_name_H-M   'P 1'
#
loop_
_entity.id
_entity.type
_entity.pdbx_description
1 polymer ?
#
loop_
_entity_poly.entity_id
_entity_poly.type
_entity_poly.pdbx_seq_one_letter_code
_entity_poly.pdbx_strand_id
1 'polypeptide(L)'
;MSGSLFHLVKPTCVALLGSATLTPSSVPSCIKHLDDLVRILRAHSSELPQLSPSLVSYIFFPLSSILQRNDPPTIPDQILEKVLILLGFLSESWWWHCEVAIWEQIFMLCGSVLSDGATAGRKSPRDDQVKQAAAQCLYTLLRQREASELLSPNNFQQAKARSAEFQRLARLPRFIPILGRTLGAVVESSESRTFSLQQTSLNVVQLLLESYAPDQVFPMILPGVISSMSKVALATKLDKQWANGDSVVSALHVMQIAIVRSVGDTICLAEGALRSADNLEDLTEIVAPSVDEPLEADATSSPTRRTPSWLKGTVSQLHIAINNLNVLTVHPNPVVLRALASFSGHVLKETTLTLPQTQPLLLAFLLSASMSPFQSVSSEAHSHLSVLLPIGHKSRVSFLRILLRNMSEYLSALPRLVSVQEESKVQHLASLIEAICRLASPSKDSVSTAAPAISQGIGKLLGPSGEVEKWGWNLLSVFEFSEVAVAVQMTPERLMLEGNPNTSQLPVFPTMQLRSMGITTLEAVERMFRALGDAGGDACLYAVEWFIGIGKGGTGRDAVAAMWCACRLLEGVSNIHLSVEESYDHITPRSTKRLEKLARSLAKTLPELWGLQAGDTDQYPQPNNTSQDLGEASLVERKIGLKQLHANLKIIRSSPAVIVDTYDQPINHRALALQIISVCVGILQSRSTLLLIHVLYPVLHSLVSQVSFLASTAYASLQFMTAAASYASPANLLLSNFDYALDAISRRLTRRRLDVVATQVLVLLVRLVGSDVVEKAGDVVEECFDRLDEFHGYDVVVEGLVNVLVEVTKCLRNEAPQNAKPVKEPRYTPYARVSDITGFFQWYRQRHDLKAEEEDVNYGPAPRRAWGEDKEKSTEEEEDAAIRKTENPSDEPPPTPTQALTKQIVSRSLYFLTHGSPVIRARILKLLAFSIPNIPSSALMPAIHSAWPFILNRLSDQETFVVSATAFLIEMLSTHMGEYMFRRIWDDVWPKFKTLLAELQAGDQKNALVQRGRDFVGAESAYTHSHRLYRALLDTMTAALQDVHLHERSFWDVLVLFRRFLSSAAHPELQQCARRLYSAAMTQDADTVWLVLSATFTHDHTVLAFLYNTKWDIIGNARIVLGISPTD
;
A
#
# COMPACT_ATOMS: atom_id res chain seq x y z
N MET A 1 41.85 49.14 32.31
CA MET A 1 41.90 48.62 30.94
C MET A 1 41.46 49.64 29.88
N SER A 2 40.77 50.74 30.22
CA SER A 2 40.42 51.83 29.29
C SER A 2 41.60 52.70 28.78
N GLY A 3 42.78 52.64 29.42
CA GLY A 3 43.94 53.46 29.08
C GLY A 3 44.65 53.06 27.78
N SER A 4 44.74 51.76 27.47
CA SER A 4 45.38 51.26 26.23
C SER A 4 44.58 51.67 24.99
N LEU A 5 43.25 51.56 25.07
CA LEU A 5 42.36 51.97 23.98
C LEU A 5 42.38 53.48 23.74
N PHE A 6 42.47 54.30 24.81
CA PHE A 6 42.60 55.76 24.68
C PHE A 6 43.86 56.17 23.91
N HIS A 7 45.00 55.53 24.16
CA HIS A 7 46.24 55.81 23.42
C HIS A 7 46.15 55.45 21.93
N LEU A 8 45.39 54.41 21.59
CA LEU A 8 45.15 54.00 20.20
C LEU A 8 44.21 54.96 19.46
N VAL A 9 43.18 55.47 20.14
CA VAL A 9 42.10 56.25 19.53
C VAL A 9 42.42 57.75 19.44
N LYS A 10 43.20 58.28 20.40
CA LYS A 10 43.61 59.69 20.46
C LYS A 10 44.18 60.26 19.15
N PRO A 11 45.19 59.65 18.48
CA PRO A 11 45.76 60.21 17.25
C PRO A 11 44.73 60.28 16.12
N THR A 12 43.87 59.27 16.00
CA THR A 12 42.83 59.19 14.96
C THR A 12 41.75 60.24 15.18
N CYS A 13 41.26 60.43 16.41
CA CYS A 13 40.23 61.44 16.75
C CYS A 13 40.72 62.89 16.55
N VAL A 14 41.99 63.18 16.85
CA VAL A 14 42.57 64.52 16.62
C VAL A 14 42.68 64.80 15.11
N ALA A 15 43.13 63.83 14.32
CA ALA A 15 43.19 63.95 12.86
C ALA A 15 41.79 64.14 12.24
N LEU A 16 40.78 63.43 12.77
CA LEU A 16 39.38 63.52 12.35
C LEU A 16 38.78 64.92 12.58
N LEU A 17 39.11 65.56 13.70
CA LEU A 17 38.68 66.93 14.02
C LEU A 17 39.24 67.96 13.03
N GLY A 18 40.47 67.74 12.54
CA GLY A 18 41.10 68.55 11.50
C GLY A 18 40.42 68.45 10.13
N SER A 19 39.71 67.34 9.86
CA SER A 19 38.96 67.10 8.62
C SER A 19 37.43 67.25 8.77
N ALA A 20 36.95 67.88 9.85
CA ALA A 20 35.52 67.95 10.17
C ALA A 20 34.69 68.80 9.19
N THR A 21 35.30 69.74 8.47
CA THR A 21 34.66 70.48 7.36
C THR A 21 34.89 69.75 6.04
N LEU A 22 33.79 69.31 5.41
CA LEU A 22 33.85 68.48 4.21
C LEU A 22 34.07 69.35 2.97
N THR A 23 35.28 69.30 2.44
CA THR A 23 35.69 69.87 1.15
C THR A 23 36.07 68.70 0.22
N PRO A 24 35.99 68.84 -1.11
CA PRO A 24 36.35 67.76 -2.04
C PRO A 24 37.77 67.19 -1.82
N SER A 25 38.68 67.98 -1.25
CA SER A 25 40.04 67.56 -0.83
C SER A 25 40.09 66.85 0.53
N SER A 26 39.21 67.16 1.49
CA SER A 26 39.23 66.57 2.84
C SER A 26 38.41 65.27 2.95
N VAL A 27 37.50 65.01 2.01
CA VAL A 27 36.64 63.81 1.98
C VAL A 27 37.43 62.48 2.00
N PRO A 28 38.44 62.25 1.15
CA PRO A 28 39.19 60.98 1.16
C PRO A 28 39.98 60.75 2.45
N SER A 29 40.54 61.82 3.02
CA SER A 29 41.25 61.77 4.30
C SER A 29 40.28 61.49 5.45
N CYS A 30 39.11 62.13 5.47
CA CYS A 30 38.08 61.90 6.47
C CYS A 30 37.60 60.43 6.47
N ILE A 31 37.35 59.86 5.29
CA ILE A 31 36.97 58.44 5.14
C ILE A 31 38.05 57.50 5.71
N LYS A 32 39.33 57.73 5.38
CA LYS A 32 40.43 56.91 5.94
C LYS A 32 40.49 56.93 7.46
N HIS A 33 40.40 58.11 8.08
CA HIS A 33 40.43 58.21 9.54
C HIS A 33 39.18 57.59 10.20
N LEU A 34 38.01 57.69 9.57
CA LEU A 34 36.79 57.02 10.02
C LEU A 34 36.92 55.48 9.92
N ASP A 35 37.50 54.96 8.83
CA ASP A 35 37.76 53.52 8.66
C ASP A 35 38.77 53.00 9.70
N ASP A 36 39.82 53.77 9.99
CA ASP A 36 40.79 53.45 11.02
C ASP A 36 40.12 53.38 12.39
N LEU A 37 39.26 54.34 12.70
CA LEU A 37 38.51 54.37 13.95
C LEU A 37 37.52 53.20 14.07
N VAL A 38 36.80 52.86 12.99
CA VAL A 38 35.91 51.69 12.92
C VAL A 38 36.69 50.41 13.15
N ARG A 39 37.87 50.27 12.54
CA ARG A 39 38.74 49.09 12.68
C ARG A 39 39.29 48.93 14.09
N ILE A 40 39.72 50.03 14.72
CA ILE A 40 40.20 50.03 16.12
C ILE A 40 39.09 49.57 17.07
N LEU A 41 37.89 50.12 16.93
CA LEU A 41 36.74 49.78 17.80
C LEU A 41 36.22 48.37 17.55
N ARG A 42 36.23 47.90 16.30
CA ARG A 42 35.84 46.52 15.96
C ARG A 42 36.82 45.48 16.51
N ALA A 43 38.12 45.78 16.51
CA ALA A 43 39.13 44.89 17.10
C ALA A 43 39.01 44.74 18.63
N HIS A 44 38.36 45.70 19.29
CA HIS A 44 38.11 45.69 20.73
C HIS A 44 36.62 45.50 21.06
N SER A 45 35.88 44.77 20.21
CA SER A 45 34.43 44.65 20.34
C SER A 45 33.95 44.03 21.66
N SER A 46 34.77 43.18 22.28
CA SER A 46 34.50 42.57 23.59
C SER A 46 34.61 43.56 24.76
N GLU A 47 35.35 44.66 24.58
CA GLU A 47 35.56 45.70 25.60
C GLU A 47 34.59 46.89 25.43
N LEU A 48 33.84 46.95 24.32
CA LEU A 48 32.88 48.01 24.00
C LEU A 48 31.81 48.25 25.07
N PRO A 49 31.22 47.22 25.73
CA PRO A 49 30.21 47.46 26.78
C PRO A 49 30.76 48.14 28.04
N GLN A 50 32.09 48.20 28.21
CA GLN A 50 32.79 48.64 29.43
C GLN A 50 33.56 49.95 29.27
N LEU A 51 33.31 50.72 28.21
CA LEU A 51 33.99 51.99 27.97
C LEU A 51 33.68 53.02 29.06
N SER A 52 34.69 53.76 29.51
CA SER A 52 34.47 54.85 30.46
C SER A 52 33.70 55.99 29.78
N PRO A 53 32.78 56.68 30.50
CA PRO A 53 31.97 57.76 29.92
C PRO A 53 32.82 58.89 29.33
N SER A 54 33.98 59.17 29.92
CA SER A 54 34.96 60.13 29.42
C SER A 54 35.54 59.77 28.04
N LEU A 55 35.75 58.47 27.79
CA LEU A 55 36.29 57.98 26.52
C LEU A 55 35.21 58.01 25.43
N VAL A 56 33.97 57.67 25.77
CA VAL A 56 32.82 57.76 24.87
C VAL A 56 32.61 59.20 24.40
N SER A 57 32.58 60.17 25.33
CA SER A 57 32.45 61.59 24.99
C SER A 57 33.61 62.11 24.13
N TYR A 58 34.84 61.60 24.36
CA TYR A 58 36.01 61.97 23.57
C TYR A 58 35.90 61.51 22.10
N ILE A 59 35.40 60.29 21.87
CA ILE A 59 35.19 59.74 20.51
C ILE A 59 33.97 60.36 19.83
N PHE A 60 32.93 60.70 20.59
CA PHE A 60 31.73 61.36 20.08
C PHE A 60 32.00 62.79 19.59
N PHE A 61 32.89 63.54 20.24
CA PHE A 61 33.18 64.93 19.91
C PHE A 61 33.56 65.20 18.43
N PRO A 62 34.51 64.48 17.81
CA PRO A 62 34.79 64.66 16.38
C PRO A 62 33.61 64.26 15.48
N LEU A 63 32.81 63.26 15.86
CA LEU A 63 31.63 62.82 15.10
C LEU A 63 30.51 63.87 15.14
N SER A 64 30.26 64.47 16.30
CA SER A 64 29.28 65.56 16.43
C SER A 64 29.73 66.81 15.67
N SER A 65 31.04 67.08 15.64
CA SER A 65 31.60 68.19 14.87
C SER A 65 31.39 68.02 13.36
N ILE A 66 31.49 66.79 12.84
CA ILE A 66 31.16 66.47 11.43
C ILE A 66 29.67 66.69 11.17
N LEU A 67 28.78 66.25 12.07
CA LEU A 67 27.34 66.38 11.89
C LEU A 67 26.82 67.82 12.03
N GLN A 68 27.45 68.66 12.85
CA GLN A 68 27.04 70.04 13.08
C GLN A 68 27.59 71.04 12.05
N ARG A 69 28.78 70.79 11.50
CA ARG A 69 29.46 71.72 10.58
C ARG A 69 29.07 71.56 9.11
N ASN A 70 28.29 70.53 8.77
CA ASN A 70 27.91 70.20 7.40
C ASN A 70 26.39 69.99 7.32
N ASP A 71 25.76 70.44 6.24
CA ASP A 71 24.31 70.26 6.07
C ASP A 71 23.95 68.79 5.81
N PRO A 72 22.90 68.22 6.46
CA PRO A 72 22.54 66.80 6.36
C PRO A 72 22.45 66.23 4.94
N PRO A 73 21.87 66.91 3.93
CA PRO A 73 21.78 66.38 2.57
C PRO A 73 23.11 66.40 1.79
N THR A 74 24.10 67.18 2.24
CA THR A 74 25.39 67.39 1.54
C THR A 74 26.48 66.39 1.95
N ILE A 75 26.28 65.66 3.05
CA ILE A 75 27.23 64.68 3.55
C ILE A 75 27.27 63.45 2.60
N PRO A 76 28.47 63.03 2.13
CA PRO A 76 28.64 61.81 1.34
C PRO A 76 28.19 60.55 2.09
N ASP A 77 27.59 59.61 1.35
CA ASP A 77 26.98 58.39 1.91
C ASP A 77 28.01 57.52 2.65
N GLN A 78 29.23 57.38 2.12
CA GLN A 78 30.32 56.65 2.79
C GLN A 78 30.73 57.26 4.14
N ILE A 79 30.75 58.59 4.26
CA ILE A 79 31.09 59.24 5.53
C ILE A 79 29.97 59.03 6.54
N LEU A 80 28.73 59.22 6.10
CA LEU A 80 27.55 59.05 6.94
C LEU A 80 27.40 57.61 7.44
N GLU A 81 27.64 56.62 6.59
CA GLU A 81 27.68 55.19 6.95
C GLU A 81 28.64 54.94 8.11
N LYS A 82 29.90 55.39 7.99
CA LYS A 82 30.93 55.17 9.02
C LYS A 82 30.62 55.90 10.31
N VAL A 83 30.09 57.13 10.22
CA VAL A 83 29.64 57.89 11.39
C VAL A 83 28.52 57.13 12.12
N LEU A 84 27.54 56.58 11.40
CA LEU A 84 26.45 55.80 12.00
C LEU A 84 26.93 54.47 12.61
N ILE A 85 27.89 53.78 11.97
CA ILE A 85 28.52 52.58 12.54
C ILE A 85 29.23 52.92 13.85
N LEU A 86 29.98 54.03 13.89
CA LEU A 86 30.67 54.49 15.08
C LEU A 86 29.69 54.90 16.18
N LEU A 87 28.61 55.61 15.85
CA LEU A 87 27.53 55.92 16.79
C LEU A 87 26.88 54.64 17.34
N GLY A 88 26.70 53.62 16.51
CA GLY A 88 26.24 52.30 16.94
C GLY A 88 27.18 51.68 17.98
N PHE A 89 28.49 51.63 17.72
CA PHE A 89 29.47 51.12 18.69
C PHE A 89 29.53 51.94 19.99
N LEU A 90 29.39 53.26 19.90
CA LEU A 90 29.36 54.11 21.09
C LEU A 90 28.07 53.87 21.89
N SER A 91 26.93 53.67 21.22
CA SER A 91 25.65 53.41 21.88
C SER A 91 25.66 52.17 22.78
N GLU A 92 26.57 51.22 22.53
CA GLU A 92 26.76 50.02 23.36
C GLU A 92 27.13 50.32 24.82
N SER A 93 28.03 51.27 25.03
CA SER A 93 28.44 51.74 26.36
C SER A 93 27.69 52.98 26.80
N TRP A 94 27.35 53.85 25.85
CA TRP A 94 26.75 55.14 26.15
C TRP A 94 25.34 54.99 26.71
N TRP A 95 24.60 53.93 26.35
CA TRP A 95 23.23 53.70 26.80
C TRP A 95 23.01 53.84 28.32
N TRP A 96 23.99 53.43 29.14
CA TRP A 96 23.92 53.52 30.61
C TRP A 96 23.93 54.95 31.16
N HIS A 97 24.66 55.86 30.50
CA HIS A 97 24.93 57.22 31.00
C HIS A 97 24.52 58.31 30.00
N CYS A 98 23.90 57.94 28.87
CA CYS A 98 23.53 58.83 27.79
C CYS A 98 22.47 59.83 28.25
N GLU A 99 22.70 61.12 28.05
CA GLU A 99 21.67 62.14 28.31
C GLU A 99 20.46 61.94 27.40
N VAL A 100 19.28 62.28 27.91
CA VAL A 100 18.01 62.12 27.19
C VAL A 100 17.98 62.91 25.88
N ALA A 101 18.52 64.13 25.89
CA ALA A 101 18.57 64.99 24.70
C ALA A 101 19.40 64.39 23.57
N ILE A 102 20.50 63.74 23.93
CA ILE A 102 21.39 63.06 22.97
C ILE A 102 20.71 61.82 22.40
N TRP A 103 20.03 61.04 23.25
CA TRP A 103 19.25 59.89 22.80
C TRP A 103 18.15 60.32 21.81
N GLU A 104 17.40 61.37 22.12
CA GLU A 104 16.38 61.94 21.22
C GLU A 104 16.99 62.38 19.88
N GLN A 105 18.16 63.04 19.90
CA GLN A 105 18.87 63.48 18.68
C GLN A 105 19.36 62.32 17.81
N ILE A 106 19.95 61.27 18.41
CA ILE A 106 20.42 60.09 17.66
C ILE A 106 19.22 59.35 17.05
N PHE A 107 18.12 59.23 17.79
CA PHE A 107 16.87 58.65 17.29
C PHE A 107 16.35 59.43 16.07
N MET A 108 16.24 60.75 16.19
CA MET A 108 15.79 61.62 15.09
C MET A 108 16.73 61.57 13.89
N LEU A 109 18.05 61.53 14.11
CA LEU A 109 19.05 61.39 13.05
C LEU A 109 18.84 60.08 12.29
N CYS A 110 18.76 58.94 12.99
CA CYS A 110 18.54 57.65 12.36
C CYS A 110 17.21 57.62 11.58
N GLY A 111 16.13 58.15 12.17
CA GLY A 111 14.83 58.26 11.50
C GLY A 111 14.86 59.13 10.24
N SER A 112 15.60 60.25 10.27
CA SER A 112 15.73 61.14 9.11
C SER A 112 16.51 60.52 7.95
N VAL A 113 17.54 59.72 8.26
CA VAL A 113 18.36 59.00 7.26
C VAL A 113 17.56 57.86 6.62
N LEU A 114 16.73 57.18 7.40
CA LEU A 114 15.86 56.10 6.91
C LEU A 114 14.69 56.61 6.06
N SER A 115 14.16 57.79 6.39
CA SER A 115 12.98 58.38 5.71
C SER A 115 13.29 59.01 4.34
N ASP A 116 14.51 58.82 3.80
CA ASP A 116 15.06 59.49 2.59
C ASP A 116 14.88 61.03 2.54
N GLY A 117 14.56 61.65 3.68
CA GLY A 117 14.34 63.07 3.82
C GLY A 117 13.18 63.61 3.00
N ALA A 118 12.06 63.89 3.67
CA ALA A 118 11.16 64.99 3.32
C ALA A 118 11.85 66.38 3.48
N THR A 119 13.11 66.50 3.05
CA THR A 119 13.88 67.74 2.95
C THR A 119 14.03 68.05 1.48
N ALA A 120 13.27 69.03 1.01
CA ALA A 120 13.32 69.55 -0.34
C ALA A 120 14.79 69.83 -0.75
N GLY A 121 15.39 68.97 -1.59
CA GLY A 121 16.75 69.22 -2.09
C GLY A 121 17.50 68.07 -2.75
N ARG A 122 17.26 66.79 -2.40
CA ARG A 122 18.03 65.66 -2.95
C ARG A 122 17.18 64.79 -3.89
N LYS A 123 17.68 64.55 -5.12
CA LYS A 123 16.95 63.86 -6.21
C LYS A 123 17.06 62.32 -6.20
N SER A 124 17.92 61.74 -5.36
CA SER A 124 18.20 60.30 -5.34
C SER A 124 18.20 59.78 -3.89
N PRO A 125 17.56 58.61 -3.64
CA PRO A 125 17.53 57.98 -2.32
C PRO A 125 18.94 57.65 -1.82
N ARG A 126 19.12 57.56 -0.50
CA ARG A 126 20.39 57.16 0.12
C ARG A 126 20.69 55.70 -0.17
N ASP A 127 21.97 55.37 -0.26
CA ASP A 127 22.43 53.99 -0.45
C ASP A 127 21.91 53.06 0.66
N ASP A 128 21.55 51.82 0.30
CA ASP A 128 21.07 50.78 1.22
C ASP A 128 22.06 50.52 2.39
N GLN A 129 23.36 50.73 2.16
CA GLN A 129 24.41 50.57 3.18
C GLN A 129 24.29 51.61 4.30
N VAL A 130 23.97 52.86 3.95
CA VAL A 130 23.75 53.94 4.93
C VAL A 130 22.49 53.69 5.73
N LYS A 131 21.42 53.26 5.05
CA LYS A 131 20.15 52.87 5.69
C LYS A 131 20.37 51.69 6.64
N GLN A 132 21.20 50.72 6.27
CA GLN A 132 21.53 49.59 7.15
C GLN A 132 22.31 50.06 8.38
N ALA A 133 23.30 50.94 8.21
CA ALA A 133 24.05 51.51 9.33
C ALA A 133 23.14 52.32 10.27
N ALA A 134 22.19 53.09 9.74
CA ALA A 134 21.18 53.83 10.51
C ALA A 134 20.25 52.88 11.28
N ALA A 135 19.72 51.84 10.63
CA ALA A 135 18.87 50.85 11.27
C ALA A 135 19.62 50.07 12.35
N GLN A 136 20.89 49.73 12.12
CA GLN A 136 21.73 49.04 13.11
C GLN A 136 22.02 49.94 14.31
N CYS A 137 22.34 51.21 14.10
CA CYS A 137 22.52 52.18 15.18
C CYS A 137 21.23 52.37 15.98
N LEU A 138 20.08 52.39 15.31
CA LEU A 138 18.77 52.48 15.96
C LEU A 138 18.46 51.21 16.77
N TYR A 139 18.80 50.03 16.25
CA TYR A 139 18.66 48.77 16.98
C TYR A 139 19.52 48.74 18.25
N THR A 140 20.80 49.11 18.17
CA THR A 140 21.70 49.12 19.33
C THR A 140 21.30 50.16 20.38
N LEU A 141 20.72 51.29 19.95
CA LEU A 141 20.19 52.32 20.84
C LEU A 141 18.95 51.87 21.60
N LEU A 142 18.10 51.06 20.97
CA LEU A 142 16.79 50.69 21.48
C LEU A 142 16.76 49.34 22.20
N ARG A 143 17.72 48.44 21.93
CA ARG A 143 17.70 47.05 22.43
C ARG A 143 17.74 46.99 23.95
N GLN A 144 16.92 46.12 24.53
CA GLN A 144 17.00 45.83 25.96
C GLN A 144 18.26 44.98 26.24
N ARG A 145 18.93 45.25 27.36
CA ARG A 145 20.16 44.53 27.77
C ARG A 145 19.82 43.29 28.58
N GLU A 146 20.24 42.12 28.12
CA GLU A 146 19.95 40.83 28.76
C GLU A 146 20.83 40.60 30.01
N ALA A 147 20.35 39.75 30.93
CA ALA A 147 21.05 39.44 32.18
C ALA A 147 22.42 38.75 31.98
N SER A 148 22.63 38.11 30.83
CA SER A 148 23.86 37.43 30.43
C SER A 148 25.00 38.39 30.06
N GLU A 149 24.69 39.60 29.60
CA GLU A 149 25.66 40.64 29.25
C GLU A 149 26.13 41.45 30.49
N LEU A 150 25.54 41.18 31.67
CA LEU A 150 25.73 41.97 32.90
C LEU A 150 26.58 41.22 33.93
N LEU A 151 27.74 41.78 34.26
CA LEU A 151 28.67 41.25 35.28
C LEU A 151 28.13 41.28 36.72
N SER A 152 26.98 41.91 36.99
CA SER A 152 26.43 42.05 38.34
C SER A 152 24.89 42.14 38.38
N PRO A 153 24.23 41.48 39.35
CA PRO A 153 22.75 41.44 39.46
C PRO A 153 22.11 42.81 39.76
N ASN A 154 22.82 43.74 40.41
CA ASN A 154 22.32 45.11 40.64
C ASN A 154 22.17 45.92 39.34
N ASN A 155 22.92 45.57 38.30
CA ASN A 155 22.87 46.28 37.02
C ASN A 155 21.62 45.91 36.21
N PHE A 156 20.96 44.79 36.51
CA PHE A 156 19.72 44.38 35.84
C PHE A 156 18.53 45.28 36.23
N GLN A 157 18.41 45.62 37.52
CA GLN A 157 17.38 46.57 37.98
C GLN A 157 17.62 47.98 37.41
N GLN A 158 18.89 48.41 37.36
CA GLN A 158 19.27 49.69 36.75
C GLN A 158 18.97 49.73 35.25
N ALA A 159 19.25 48.64 34.52
CA ALA A 159 18.90 48.51 33.10
C ALA A 159 17.39 48.62 32.88
N LYS A 160 16.59 47.92 33.70
CA LYS A 160 15.12 47.97 33.61
C LYS A 160 14.59 49.38 33.90
N ALA A 161 15.13 50.07 34.90
CA ALA A 161 14.77 51.45 35.22
C ALA A 161 15.12 52.42 34.07
N ARG A 162 16.31 52.28 33.48
CA ARG A 162 16.75 53.13 32.36
C ARG A 162 15.93 52.90 31.09
N SER A 163 15.64 51.64 30.76
CA SER A 163 14.74 51.29 29.66
C SER A 163 13.34 51.89 29.88
N ALA A 164 12.80 51.83 31.11
CA ALA A 164 11.51 52.42 31.43
C ALA A 164 11.50 53.95 31.27
N GLU A 165 12.61 54.63 31.54
CA GLU A 165 12.77 56.07 31.31
C GLU A 165 12.67 56.42 29.82
N PHE A 166 13.40 55.71 28.95
CA PHE A 166 13.30 55.89 27.50
C PHE A 166 11.92 55.54 26.93
N GLN A 167 11.27 54.50 27.47
CA GLN A 167 9.88 54.17 27.12
C GLN A 167 8.92 55.30 27.51
N ARG A 168 9.08 55.90 28.69
CA ARG A 168 8.26 57.04 29.13
C ARG A 168 8.45 58.25 28.22
N LEU A 169 9.68 58.52 27.79
CA LEU A 169 10.00 59.60 26.85
C LEU A 169 9.37 59.37 25.48
N ALA A 170 9.45 58.15 24.95
CA ALA A 170 8.86 57.79 23.66
C ALA A 170 7.32 57.94 23.64
N ARG A 171 6.68 57.81 24.81
CA ARG A 171 5.22 57.96 24.98
C ARG A 171 4.76 59.41 25.21
N LEU A 172 5.66 60.39 25.23
CA LEU A 172 5.29 61.80 25.35
C LEU A 172 4.60 62.29 24.06
N PRO A 173 3.56 63.14 24.14
CA PRO A 173 2.81 63.62 22.98
C PRO A 173 3.69 64.29 21.91
N ARG A 174 4.74 65.00 22.33
CA ARG A 174 5.72 65.64 21.44
C ARG A 174 6.52 64.64 20.58
N PHE A 175 6.73 63.43 21.10
CA PHE A 175 7.60 62.43 20.50
C PHE A 175 6.83 61.41 19.64
N ILE A 176 5.52 61.24 19.87
CA ILE A 176 4.66 60.31 19.10
C ILE A 176 4.76 60.55 17.57
N PRO A 177 4.70 61.79 17.03
CA PRO A 177 4.85 62.01 15.59
C PRO A 177 6.25 61.69 15.05
N ILE A 178 7.28 61.79 15.89
CA ILE A 178 8.67 61.45 15.54
C ILE A 178 8.81 59.93 15.47
N LEU A 179 8.26 59.24 16.48
CA LEU A 179 8.18 57.78 16.52
C LEU A 179 7.40 57.23 15.33
N GLY A 180 6.23 57.80 15.01
CA GLY A 180 5.40 57.37 13.87
C GLY A 180 6.09 57.54 12.52
N ARG A 181 6.75 58.67 12.29
CA ARG A 181 7.55 58.90 11.06
C ARG A 181 8.73 57.93 10.96
N THR A 182 9.45 57.73 12.06
CA THR A 182 10.59 56.80 12.12
C THR A 182 10.13 55.37 11.87
N LEU A 183 9.03 54.95 12.49
CA LEU A 183 8.43 53.64 12.28
C LEU A 183 8.02 53.46 10.81
N GLY A 184 7.35 54.44 10.21
CA GLY A 184 6.99 54.40 8.79
C GLY A 184 8.21 54.21 7.88
N ALA A 185 9.29 54.95 8.14
CA ALA A 185 10.54 54.84 7.38
C ALA A 185 11.23 53.48 7.55
N VAL A 186 11.25 52.92 8.76
CA VAL A 186 11.82 51.59 9.02
C VAL A 186 10.97 50.49 8.37
N VAL A 187 9.64 50.62 8.42
CA VAL A 187 8.70 49.70 7.76
C VAL A 187 8.91 49.73 6.24
N GLU A 188 9.06 50.90 5.63
CA GLU A 188 9.40 51.01 4.20
C GLU A 188 10.77 50.38 3.88
N SER A 189 11.77 50.61 4.74
CA SER A 189 13.10 50.02 4.61
C SER A 189 13.10 48.49 4.73
N SER A 190 12.10 47.89 5.41
CA SER A 190 11.95 46.44 5.49
C SER A 190 11.56 45.77 4.16
N GLU A 191 11.04 46.54 3.20
CA GLU A 191 10.69 46.07 1.85
C GLU A 191 11.91 46.07 0.89
N SER A 192 13.11 46.38 1.38
CA SER A 192 14.34 46.48 0.58
C SER A 192 14.82 45.12 0.05
N ARG A 193 15.56 45.14 -1.07
CA ARG A 193 16.14 43.93 -1.69
C ARG A 193 17.33 43.36 -0.90
N THR A 194 18.02 44.24 -0.17
CA THR A 194 19.20 43.88 0.62
C THR A 194 18.78 43.17 1.90
N PHE A 195 19.13 41.88 2.03
CA PHE A 195 18.71 41.04 3.17
C PHE A 195 19.16 41.59 4.53
N SER A 196 20.38 42.12 4.63
CA SER A 196 20.91 42.67 5.87
C SER A 196 20.14 43.91 6.34
N LEU A 197 19.79 44.81 5.43
CA LEU A 197 18.93 45.96 5.72
C LEU A 197 17.53 45.48 6.13
N GLN A 198 16.93 44.57 5.37
CA GLN A 198 15.61 44.03 5.65
C GLN A 198 15.52 43.41 7.05
N GLN A 199 16.46 42.54 7.43
CA GLN A 199 16.44 41.87 8.72
C GLN A 199 16.67 42.84 9.89
N THR A 200 17.65 43.74 9.78
CA THR A 200 17.89 44.76 10.81
C THR A 200 16.68 45.70 10.95
N SER A 201 16.07 46.12 9.84
CA SER A 201 14.84 46.93 9.86
C SER A 201 13.68 46.20 10.53
N LEU A 202 13.45 44.92 10.23
CA LEU A 202 12.39 44.10 10.88
C LEU A 202 12.59 44.00 12.40
N ASN A 203 13.83 43.76 12.85
CA ASN A 203 14.16 43.72 14.26
C ASN A 203 13.89 45.06 14.96
N VAL A 204 14.18 46.19 14.29
CA VAL A 204 13.85 47.53 14.81
C VAL A 204 12.35 47.75 14.86
N VAL A 205 11.59 47.37 13.82
CA VAL A 205 10.12 47.48 13.83
C VAL A 205 9.53 46.70 14.99
N GLN A 206 9.94 45.45 15.17
CA GLN A 206 9.49 44.61 16.30
C GLN A 206 9.73 45.31 17.64
N LEU A 207 10.95 45.79 17.87
CA LEU A 207 11.34 46.43 19.11
C LEU A 207 10.58 47.74 19.37
N LEU A 208 10.37 48.56 18.33
CA LEU A 208 9.60 49.80 18.42
C LEU A 208 8.14 49.51 18.79
N LEU A 209 7.51 48.51 18.17
CA LEU A 209 6.13 48.13 18.45
C LEU A 209 5.97 47.49 19.82
N GLU A 210 6.87 46.59 20.22
CA GLU A 210 6.75 45.83 21.46
C GLU A 210 7.06 46.66 22.71
N SER A 211 8.08 47.52 22.63
CA SER A 211 8.61 48.23 23.81
C SER A 211 8.23 49.71 23.88
N TYR A 212 8.14 50.43 22.75
CA TYR A 212 8.10 51.89 22.74
C TYR A 212 6.74 52.49 22.30
N ALA A 213 6.01 51.84 21.40
CA ALA A 213 4.74 52.35 20.87
C ALA A 213 3.62 52.36 21.94
N PRO A 214 2.91 53.49 22.14
CA PRO A 214 1.73 53.51 23.00
C PRO A 214 0.52 52.86 22.31
N ASP A 215 -0.36 52.22 23.08
CA ASP A 215 -1.51 51.48 22.56
C ASP A 215 -2.43 52.35 21.66
N GLN A 216 -2.50 53.67 21.88
CA GLN A 216 -3.35 54.60 21.11
C GLN A 216 -2.90 54.83 19.66
N VAL A 217 -1.64 54.52 19.32
CA VAL A 217 -1.08 54.78 17.99
C VAL A 217 -1.27 53.59 17.03
N PHE A 218 -1.52 52.39 17.58
CA PHE A 218 -1.68 51.14 16.83
C PHE A 218 -2.76 51.18 15.73
N PRO A 219 -3.97 51.73 15.96
CA PRO A 219 -5.00 51.86 14.92
C PRO A 219 -4.54 52.61 13.66
N MET A 220 -3.68 53.62 13.82
CA MET A 220 -3.20 54.46 12.72
C MET A 220 -2.11 53.77 11.90
N ILE A 221 -1.23 53.01 12.56
CA ILE A 221 -0.07 52.36 11.92
C ILE A 221 -0.41 50.99 11.33
N LEU A 222 -1.48 50.34 11.82
CA LEU A 222 -1.83 48.96 11.46
C LEU A 222 -1.92 48.72 9.94
N PRO A 223 -2.63 49.52 9.12
CA PRO A 223 -2.74 49.24 7.68
C PRO A 223 -1.38 49.24 6.97
N GLY A 224 -0.50 50.18 7.32
CA GLY A 224 0.85 50.28 6.76
C GLY A 224 1.75 49.10 7.16
N VAL A 225 1.70 48.71 8.43
CA VAL A 225 2.47 47.57 8.95
C VAL A 225 1.99 46.27 8.30
N ILE A 226 0.68 46.00 8.28
CA ILE A 226 0.13 44.75 7.71
C ILE A 226 0.42 44.64 6.22
N SER A 227 0.23 45.73 5.46
CA SER A 227 0.53 45.75 4.03
C SER A 227 2.01 45.44 3.76
N SER A 228 2.93 46.11 4.47
CA SER A 228 4.37 45.94 4.25
C SER A 228 4.87 44.56 4.70
N MET A 229 4.44 44.09 5.86
CA MET A 229 4.80 42.76 6.34
C MET A 229 4.23 41.66 5.42
N SER A 230 3.06 41.86 4.80
CA SER A 230 2.47 40.89 3.87
C SER A 230 3.32 40.78 2.60
N LYS A 231 3.83 41.91 2.10
CA LYS A 231 4.78 41.94 0.98
C LYS A 231 6.10 41.24 1.32
N VAL A 232 6.63 41.47 2.53
CA VAL A 232 7.85 40.81 3.02
C VAL A 232 7.64 39.31 3.15
N ALA A 233 6.53 38.87 3.75
CA ALA A 233 6.21 37.46 3.96
C ALA A 233 5.98 36.71 2.64
N LEU A 234 5.35 37.34 1.65
CA LEU A 234 5.04 36.76 0.34
C LEU A 234 6.09 37.04 -0.74
N ALA A 235 7.22 37.68 -0.39
CA ALA A 235 8.30 38.02 -1.31
C ALA A 235 7.88 38.84 -2.56
N THR A 236 6.83 39.67 -2.48
CA THR A 236 6.22 40.28 -3.69
C THR A 236 7.14 41.23 -4.49
N LYS A 237 8.25 41.68 -3.90
CA LYS A 237 9.27 42.53 -4.56
C LYS A 237 10.56 41.78 -4.95
N LEU A 238 10.66 40.49 -4.63
CA LEU A 238 11.82 39.65 -4.94
C LEU A 238 11.46 38.69 -6.08
N ASP A 239 12.38 38.47 -7.03
CA ASP A 239 12.17 37.52 -8.14
C ASP A 239 12.16 36.04 -7.69
N LYS A 240 12.22 35.77 -6.39
CA LYS A 240 12.25 34.42 -5.80
C LYS A 240 10.85 33.96 -5.46
N GLN A 241 10.58 32.66 -5.65
CA GLN A 241 9.29 32.04 -5.26
C GLN A 241 9.01 32.11 -3.76
N TRP A 242 10.04 32.15 -2.92
CA TRP A 242 9.92 32.20 -1.46
C TRP A 242 10.87 33.24 -0.85
N ALA A 243 10.41 33.92 0.21
CA ALA A 243 11.24 34.81 1.02
C ALA A 243 12.18 34.01 1.94
N ASN A 244 13.22 34.66 2.45
CA ASN A 244 14.10 34.05 3.44
C ASN A 244 13.33 33.76 4.73
N GLY A 245 13.53 32.56 5.30
CA GLY A 245 12.74 32.08 6.44
C GLY A 245 12.75 33.02 7.64
N ASP A 246 13.91 33.56 8.01
CA ASP A 246 14.05 34.47 9.16
C ASP A 246 13.27 35.79 8.95
N SER A 247 13.26 36.33 7.72
CA SER A 247 12.50 37.53 7.40
C SER A 247 10.99 37.30 7.50
N VAL A 248 10.51 36.12 7.09
CA VAL A 248 9.09 35.74 7.22
C VAL A 248 8.71 35.59 8.69
N VAL A 249 9.57 34.97 9.50
CA VAL A 249 9.34 34.79 10.95
C VAL A 249 9.20 36.14 11.64
N SER A 250 10.15 37.07 11.41
CA SER A 250 10.08 38.43 11.96
C SER A 250 8.86 39.19 11.45
N ALA A 251 8.51 39.07 10.17
CA ALA A 251 7.33 39.72 9.61
C ALA A 251 6.01 39.22 10.23
N LEU A 252 5.84 37.90 10.38
CA LEU A 252 4.67 37.31 11.04
C LEU A 252 4.58 37.74 12.51
N HIS A 253 5.70 37.81 13.21
CA HIS A 253 5.73 38.26 14.60
C HIS A 253 5.36 39.76 14.74
N VAL A 254 5.87 40.61 13.85
CA VAL A 254 5.48 42.02 13.77
C VAL A 254 3.99 42.18 13.49
N MET A 255 3.44 41.41 12.55
CA MET A 255 1.99 41.38 12.30
C MET A 255 1.21 40.95 13.55
N GLN A 256 1.66 39.91 14.25
CA GLN A 256 1.03 39.41 15.47
C GLN A 256 0.90 40.53 16.51
N ILE A 257 2.01 41.24 16.80
CA ILE A 257 2.03 42.34 17.77
C ILE A 257 1.07 43.44 17.33
N ALA A 258 1.14 43.85 16.06
CA ALA A 258 0.30 44.91 15.53
C ALA A 258 -1.20 44.56 15.61
N ILE A 259 -1.60 43.35 15.24
CA ILE A 259 -3.00 42.89 15.29
C ILE A 259 -3.50 42.83 16.73
N VAL A 260 -2.76 42.16 17.63
CA VAL A 260 -3.18 41.96 19.03
C VAL A 260 -3.31 43.30 19.77
N ARG A 261 -2.38 44.24 19.55
CA ARG A 261 -2.41 45.58 20.18
C ARG A 261 -3.44 46.53 19.56
N SER A 262 -3.86 46.26 18.33
CA SER A 262 -4.88 47.09 17.64
C SER A 262 -6.29 46.61 17.91
N VAL A 263 -6.53 45.30 17.77
CA VAL A 263 -7.84 44.65 17.66
C VAL A 263 -8.01 43.52 18.71
N GLY A 264 -7.16 43.48 19.74
CA GLY A 264 -7.33 42.55 20.87
C GLY A 264 -8.62 42.81 21.65
N ASP A 265 -9.29 41.73 22.07
CA ASP A 265 -10.58 41.80 22.77
C ASP A 265 -10.50 42.68 24.03
N THR A 266 -9.41 42.56 24.81
CA THR A 266 -9.19 43.31 26.05
C THR A 266 -9.10 44.82 25.84
N ILE A 267 -8.42 45.24 24.77
CA ILE A 267 -8.20 46.65 24.43
C ILE A 267 -9.48 47.25 23.84
N CYS A 268 -10.15 46.51 22.96
CA CYS A 268 -11.42 46.95 22.36
C CYS A 268 -12.56 47.04 23.38
N LEU A 269 -12.57 46.19 24.42
CA LEU A 269 -13.49 46.30 25.55
C LEU A 269 -13.17 47.51 26.43
N ALA A 270 -11.89 47.75 26.74
CA ALA A 270 -11.46 48.87 27.58
C ALA A 270 -11.79 50.25 26.96
N GLU A 271 -11.75 50.36 25.63
CA GLU A 271 -12.07 51.60 24.91
C GLU A 271 -13.52 51.67 24.41
N GLY A 272 -14.37 50.70 24.74
CA GLY A 272 -15.81 50.70 24.39
C GLY A 272 -16.13 50.43 22.92
N ALA A 273 -15.16 49.97 22.13
CA ALA A 273 -15.36 49.55 20.73
C ALA A 273 -16.13 48.23 20.61
N LEU A 274 -16.01 47.38 21.64
CA LEU A 274 -16.82 46.19 21.86
C LEU A 274 -17.64 46.36 23.14
N ARG A 275 -18.88 45.89 23.14
CA ARG A 275 -19.71 45.75 24.35
C ARG A 275 -19.80 44.26 24.70
N SER A 276 -19.37 43.88 25.90
CA SER A 276 -19.51 42.49 26.37
C SER A 276 -20.96 42.24 26.72
N ALA A 277 -21.56 41.16 26.22
CA ALA A 277 -22.89 40.73 26.59
C ALA A 277 -22.76 39.58 27.60
N ASP A 278 -22.36 39.90 28.83
CA ASP A 278 -22.20 38.90 29.89
C ASP A 278 -23.51 38.70 30.67
N ASN A 279 -24.45 39.67 30.63
CA ASN A 279 -25.78 39.59 31.29
C ASN A 279 -26.97 39.80 30.33
N LEU A 280 -28.15 39.29 30.71
CA LEU A 280 -29.41 39.45 29.96
C LEU A 280 -29.89 40.92 29.87
N GLU A 281 -29.45 41.78 30.79
CA GLU A 281 -29.70 43.23 30.80
C GLU A 281 -28.78 43.99 29.82
N ASP A 282 -27.60 43.44 29.47
CA ASP A 282 -26.71 44.03 28.45
C ASP A 282 -27.29 43.85 27.03
N LEU A 283 -28.09 42.80 26.81
CA LEU A 283 -28.77 42.55 25.53
C LEU A 283 -29.86 43.58 25.24
N THR A 284 -30.49 44.17 26.26
CA THR A 284 -31.50 45.23 26.07
C THR A 284 -30.86 46.57 25.72
N GLU A 285 -29.66 46.87 26.21
CA GLU A 285 -28.88 48.05 25.81
C GLU A 285 -28.18 47.90 24.44
N ILE A 286 -27.87 46.69 24.00
CA ILE A 286 -27.34 46.42 22.64
C ILE A 286 -28.42 46.61 21.56
N VAL A 287 -29.69 46.38 21.91
CA VAL A 287 -30.85 46.57 21.02
C VAL A 287 -31.34 48.02 21.01
N ALA A 288 -31.04 48.80 22.05
CA ALA A 288 -31.30 50.24 22.04
C ALA A 288 -30.40 50.92 20.99
N PRO A 289 -30.95 51.64 20.00
CA PRO A 289 -30.15 52.40 19.06
C PRO A 289 -29.43 53.50 19.86
N SER A 290 -28.13 53.36 20.06
CA SER A 290 -27.33 54.51 20.48
C SER A 290 -27.44 55.53 19.35
N VAL A 291 -28.10 56.64 19.63
CA VAL A 291 -28.06 57.85 18.81
C VAL A 291 -26.58 58.16 18.60
N ASP A 292 -26.11 58.02 17.37
CA ASP A 292 -24.84 58.59 16.95
C ASP A 292 -24.97 60.11 17.14
N GLU A 293 -24.53 60.63 18.29
CA GLU A 293 -24.29 62.07 18.40
C GLU A 293 -23.15 62.41 17.43
N PRO A 294 -23.39 63.25 16.40
CA PRO A 294 -22.34 63.68 15.50
C PRO A 294 -21.49 64.71 16.25
N LEU A 295 -20.47 64.24 16.96
CA LEU A 295 -19.43 65.12 17.50
C LEU A 295 -18.46 65.47 16.37
N GLU A 296 -18.33 66.77 16.13
CA GLU A 296 -17.63 67.42 15.04
C GLU A 296 -16.24 66.84 14.78
N ALA A 297 -15.98 66.52 13.51
CA ALA A 297 -14.68 66.09 13.03
C ALA A 297 -13.72 67.28 12.99
N ASP A 298 -13.03 67.55 14.10
CA ASP A 298 -11.86 68.43 14.08
C ASP A 298 -10.69 67.71 13.38
N ALA A 299 -10.58 67.99 12.09
CA ALA A 299 -9.58 67.48 11.17
C ALA A 299 -8.21 68.13 11.39
N THR A 300 -7.62 68.03 12.58
CA THR A 300 -6.15 68.15 12.76
C THR A 300 -5.68 67.37 13.99
N SER A 301 -4.93 66.29 13.77
CA SER A 301 -4.02 65.66 14.77
C SER A 301 -4.61 64.90 15.98
N SER A 302 -5.85 64.39 15.94
CA SER A 302 -6.30 63.42 16.96
C SER A 302 -5.99 61.96 16.54
N PRO A 303 -5.57 61.08 17.48
CA PRO A 303 -5.35 59.67 17.18
C PRO A 303 -6.66 58.99 16.76
N THR A 304 -6.63 58.15 15.73
CA THR A 304 -7.80 57.39 15.25
C THR A 304 -8.42 56.62 16.41
N ARG A 305 -9.61 57.05 16.87
CA ARG A 305 -10.32 56.38 17.96
C ARG A 305 -10.88 55.05 17.48
N ARG A 306 -10.81 54.03 18.33
CA ARG A 306 -11.39 52.69 18.07
C ARG A 306 -12.92 52.77 18.17
N THR A 307 -13.59 53.10 17.07
CA THR A 307 -15.06 53.08 16.97
C THR A 307 -15.55 51.72 16.43
N PRO A 308 -16.82 51.33 16.67
CA PRO A 308 -17.38 50.10 16.12
C PRO A 308 -17.37 50.08 14.58
N SER A 309 -17.56 51.23 13.93
CA SER A 309 -17.47 51.37 12.46
C SER A 309 -16.05 51.18 11.93
N TRP A 310 -15.05 51.75 12.62
CA TRP A 310 -13.63 51.53 12.30
C TRP A 310 -13.23 50.06 12.47
N LEU A 311 -13.69 49.41 13.54
CA LEU A 311 -13.42 48.00 13.80
C LEU A 311 -13.97 47.12 12.66
N LYS A 312 -15.22 47.31 12.25
CA LYS A 312 -15.84 46.54 11.15
C LYS A 312 -15.09 46.70 9.82
N GLY A 313 -14.69 47.93 9.48
CA GLY A 313 -13.89 48.20 8.29
C GLY A 313 -12.51 47.51 8.35
N THR A 314 -11.82 47.64 9.48
CA THR A 314 -10.47 47.10 9.67
C THR A 314 -10.45 45.57 9.68
N VAL A 315 -11.44 44.93 10.32
CA VAL A 315 -11.58 43.47 10.38
C VAL A 315 -11.72 42.85 8.99
N SER A 316 -12.50 43.47 8.08
CA SER A 316 -12.64 42.96 6.71
C SER A 316 -11.32 43.04 5.91
N GLN A 317 -10.54 44.12 6.09
CA GLN A 317 -9.23 44.26 5.47
C GLN A 317 -8.20 43.29 6.05
N LEU A 318 -8.21 43.08 7.36
CA LEU A 318 -7.38 42.06 8.02
C LEU A 318 -7.72 40.65 7.51
N HIS A 319 -9.00 40.34 7.29
CA HIS A 319 -9.40 39.06 6.73
C HIS A 319 -8.79 38.82 5.34
N ILE A 320 -8.84 39.81 4.45
CA ILE A 320 -8.23 39.73 3.13
C ILE A 320 -6.71 39.53 3.23
N ALA A 321 -6.05 40.31 4.09
CA ALA A 321 -4.60 40.22 4.27
C ALA A 321 -4.15 38.85 4.81
N ILE A 322 -4.83 38.32 5.83
CA ILE A 322 -4.52 37.01 6.41
C ILE A 322 -4.84 35.89 5.41
N ASN A 323 -5.88 36.01 4.59
CA ASN A 323 -6.20 35.03 3.56
C ASN A 323 -5.09 34.90 2.51
N ASN A 324 -4.42 36.01 2.17
CA ASN A 324 -3.26 35.97 1.27
C ASN A 324 -2.08 35.17 1.85
N LEU A 325 -2.01 35.00 3.17
CA LEU A 325 -0.98 34.20 3.84
C LEU A 325 -1.20 32.68 3.71
N ASN A 326 -2.33 32.23 3.14
CA ASN A 326 -2.61 30.80 2.95
C ASN A 326 -1.50 30.07 2.16
N VAL A 327 -0.80 30.78 1.27
CA VAL A 327 0.36 30.25 0.52
C VAL A 327 1.47 29.74 1.45
N LEU A 328 1.62 30.31 2.65
CA LEU A 328 2.66 29.92 3.61
C LEU A 328 2.41 28.54 4.25
N THR A 329 1.20 27.97 4.15
CA THR A 329 0.88 26.65 4.73
C THR A 329 1.68 25.50 4.10
N VAL A 330 2.17 25.68 2.87
CA VAL A 330 2.97 24.69 2.11
C VAL A 330 4.46 25.07 2.07
N HIS A 331 4.89 26.01 2.93
CA HIS A 331 6.28 26.49 2.92
C HIS A 331 7.29 25.37 3.27
N PRO A 332 8.40 25.20 2.52
CA PRO A 332 9.34 24.10 2.75
C PRO A 332 10.15 24.23 4.05
N ASN A 333 10.39 25.45 4.54
CA ASN A 333 11.12 25.69 5.78
C ASN A 333 10.23 25.47 7.02
N PRO A 334 10.57 24.53 7.93
CA PRO A 334 9.79 24.27 9.14
C PRO A 334 9.74 25.45 10.12
N VAL A 335 10.74 26.34 10.13
CA VAL A 335 10.76 27.51 11.02
C VAL A 335 9.63 28.49 10.67
N VAL A 336 9.33 28.64 9.38
CA VAL A 336 8.23 29.49 8.89
C VAL A 336 6.87 28.89 9.27
N LEU A 337 6.70 27.58 9.10
CA LEU A 337 5.46 26.90 9.49
C LEU A 337 5.22 26.98 11.00
N ARG A 338 6.29 26.88 11.82
CA ARG A 338 6.20 27.09 13.27
C ARG A 338 5.79 28.53 13.61
N ALA A 339 6.37 29.52 12.92
CA ALA A 339 5.99 30.92 13.10
C ALA A 339 4.54 31.19 12.69
N LEU A 340 4.05 30.57 11.61
CA LEU A 340 2.65 30.65 11.19
C LEU A 340 1.70 30.02 12.22
N ALA A 341 2.07 28.87 12.80
CA ALA A 341 1.32 28.25 13.89
C ALA A 341 1.29 29.13 15.14
N SER A 342 2.42 29.73 15.52
CA SER A 342 2.47 30.66 16.65
C SER A 342 1.65 31.92 16.40
N PHE A 343 1.75 32.52 15.22
CA PHE A 343 0.95 33.67 14.79
C PHE A 343 -0.54 33.39 14.90
N SER A 344 -1.01 32.29 14.30
CA SER A 344 -2.43 31.93 14.32
C SER A 344 -2.95 31.60 15.72
N GLY A 345 -2.16 30.88 16.53
CA GLY A 345 -2.51 30.56 17.92
C GLY A 345 -2.65 31.80 18.81
N HIS A 346 -1.72 32.75 18.73
CA HIS A 346 -1.77 33.98 19.52
C HIS A 346 -2.89 34.92 19.07
N VAL A 347 -3.09 35.10 17.76
CA VAL A 347 -4.19 35.93 17.25
C VAL A 347 -5.53 35.34 17.70
N LEU A 348 -5.76 34.04 17.51
CA LEU A 348 -7.00 33.38 17.95
C LEU A 348 -7.28 33.51 19.45
N LYS A 349 -6.24 33.48 20.29
CA LYS A 349 -6.36 33.61 21.75
C LYS A 349 -6.81 35.00 22.16
N GLU A 350 -6.27 36.05 21.53
CA GLU A 350 -6.49 37.44 21.93
C GLU A 350 -7.64 38.13 21.18
N THR A 351 -8.14 37.55 20.07
CA THR A 351 -9.17 38.13 19.19
C THR A 351 -10.38 37.21 19.00
N THR A 352 -10.98 36.76 20.10
CA THR A 352 -12.11 35.83 20.07
C THR A 352 -13.45 36.48 19.75
N LEU A 353 -13.62 37.77 20.11
CA LEU A 353 -14.84 38.53 19.87
C LEU A 353 -14.70 39.48 18.68
N THR A 354 -13.51 40.06 18.48
CA THR A 354 -13.27 41.03 17.40
C THR A 354 -13.19 40.42 16.00
N LEU A 355 -12.77 39.16 15.87
CA LEU A 355 -12.35 38.56 14.58
C LEU A 355 -13.12 37.29 14.13
N PRO A 356 -14.47 37.22 14.25
CA PRO A 356 -15.23 35.98 14.02
C PRO A 356 -15.13 35.43 12.58
N GLN A 357 -14.99 36.29 11.57
CA GLN A 357 -14.88 35.88 10.17
C GLN A 357 -13.50 35.28 9.83
N THR A 358 -12.44 35.67 10.54
CA THR A 358 -11.07 35.17 10.31
C THR A 358 -10.75 33.90 11.08
N GLN A 359 -11.54 33.59 12.12
CA GLN A 359 -11.34 32.40 12.95
C GLN A 359 -11.29 31.09 12.16
N PRO A 360 -12.19 30.81 11.18
CA PRO A 360 -12.12 29.59 10.38
C PRO A 360 -10.80 29.44 9.62
N LEU A 361 -10.27 30.54 9.10
CA LEU A 361 -9.02 30.57 8.34
C LEU A 361 -7.81 30.31 9.23
N LEU A 362 -7.72 31.00 10.38
CA LEU A 362 -6.63 30.83 11.33
C LEU A 362 -6.64 29.42 11.95
N LEU A 363 -7.82 28.86 12.21
CA LEU A 363 -7.96 27.46 12.64
C LEU A 363 -7.50 26.49 11.55
N ALA A 364 -7.82 26.75 10.27
CA ALA A 364 -7.32 25.93 9.17
C ALA A 364 -5.78 25.96 9.08
N PHE A 365 -5.14 27.11 9.32
CA PHE A 365 -3.68 27.20 9.38
C PHE A 365 -3.10 26.34 10.51
N LEU A 366 -3.67 26.41 11.72
CA LEU A 366 -3.26 25.55 12.85
C LEU A 366 -3.44 24.06 12.56
N LEU A 367 -4.58 23.67 11.98
CA LEU A 367 -4.88 22.28 11.62
C LEU A 367 -3.94 21.77 10.52
N SER A 368 -3.60 22.60 9.53
CA SER A 368 -2.61 22.24 8.52
C SER A 368 -1.21 22.05 9.13
N ALA A 369 -0.82 22.91 10.08
CA ALA A 369 0.45 22.81 10.78
C ALA A 369 0.53 21.59 11.71
N SER A 370 -0.60 21.15 12.30
CA SER A 370 -0.63 19.94 13.15
C SER A 370 -0.35 18.65 12.36
N MET A 371 -0.63 18.64 11.05
CA MET A 371 -0.39 17.52 10.15
C MET A 371 0.97 17.54 9.44
N SER A 372 1.83 18.51 9.78
CA SER A 372 3.17 18.63 9.21
C SER A 372 4.05 17.40 9.55
N PRO A 373 4.89 16.92 8.63
CA PRO A 373 5.84 15.83 8.91
C PRO A 373 6.90 16.23 9.95
N PHE A 374 7.11 17.53 10.18
CA PHE A 374 8.08 18.03 11.14
C PHE A 374 7.49 18.05 12.56
N GLN A 375 8.02 17.20 13.44
CA GLN A 375 7.56 17.09 14.83
C GLN A 375 7.54 18.44 15.58
N SER A 376 8.53 19.30 15.35
CA SER A 376 8.62 20.62 16.00
C SER A 376 7.47 21.58 15.63
N VAL A 377 6.90 21.42 14.44
CA VAL A 377 5.76 22.23 13.96
C VAL A 377 4.47 21.64 14.49
N SER A 378 4.34 20.30 14.37
CA SER A 378 3.17 19.59 14.86
C SER A 378 2.99 19.79 16.37
N SER A 379 4.06 19.67 17.18
CA SER A 379 3.98 19.89 18.63
C SER A 379 3.54 21.30 19.02
N GLU A 380 4.03 22.33 18.31
CA GLU A 380 3.67 23.72 18.56
C GLU A 380 2.18 23.97 18.24
N ALA A 381 1.71 23.48 17.09
CA ALA A 381 0.31 23.59 16.69
C ALA A 381 -0.62 22.87 17.68
N HIS A 382 -0.27 21.65 18.10
CA HIS A 382 -1.02 20.92 19.13
C HIS A 382 -1.02 21.65 20.47
N SER A 383 0.10 22.25 20.89
CA SER A 383 0.16 23.06 22.12
C SER A 383 -0.83 24.22 22.06
N HIS A 384 -0.87 24.99 20.96
CA HIS A 384 -1.84 26.08 20.80
C HIS A 384 -3.30 25.58 20.78
N LEU A 385 -3.60 24.49 20.06
CA LEU A 385 -4.94 23.89 20.04
C LEU A 385 -5.35 23.38 21.42
N SER A 386 -4.42 22.80 22.20
CA SER A 386 -4.66 22.36 23.57
C SER A 386 -4.89 23.49 24.55
N VAL A 387 -4.52 24.74 24.22
CA VAL A 387 -4.81 25.93 25.06
C VAL A 387 -6.18 26.53 24.69
N LEU A 388 -6.59 26.46 23.42
CA LEU A 388 -7.82 27.09 22.93
C LEU A 388 -9.09 26.26 23.16
N LEU A 389 -8.98 24.94 23.22
CA LEU A 389 -10.10 23.99 23.31
C LEU A 389 -10.51 23.48 24.72
N PRO A 390 -9.75 23.64 25.82
CA PRO A 390 -10.14 23.15 27.15
C PRO A 390 -11.42 23.76 27.74
N ILE A 391 -12.00 23.03 28.70
CA ILE A 391 -13.13 23.49 29.52
C ILE A 391 -12.69 24.72 30.34
N GLY A 392 -13.20 25.91 30.00
CA GLY A 392 -12.90 27.16 30.70
C GLY A 392 -12.62 28.36 29.78
N HIS A 393 -12.30 28.12 28.51
CA HIS A 393 -12.11 29.21 27.55
C HIS A 393 -13.46 29.77 27.08
N LYS A 394 -13.67 31.10 27.20
CA LYS A 394 -14.94 31.80 26.90
C LYS A 394 -15.51 31.47 25.52
N SER A 395 -14.63 31.20 24.55
CA SER A 395 -14.98 31.05 23.13
C SER A 395 -14.93 29.60 22.62
N ARG A 396 -14.78 28.61 23.52
CA ARG A 396 -14.71 27.17 23.19
C ARG A 396 -15.87 26.72 22.31
N VAL A 397 -17.11 27.08 22.69
CA VAL A 397 -18.32 26.65 21.96
C VAL A 397 -18.32 27.20 20.54
N SER A 398 -17.84 28.43 20.33
CA SER A 398 -17.72 29.02 19.00
C SER A 398 -16.72 28.27 18.14
N PHE A 399 -15.52 28.00 18.67
CA PHE A 399 -14.48 27.25 17.95
C PHE A 399 -14.92 25.83 17.59
N LEU A 400 -15.54 25.10 18.52
CA LEU A 400 -16.08 23.77 18.25
C LEU A 400 -17.14 23.80 17.14
N ARG A 401 -18.04 24.78 17.16
CA ARG A 401 -19.05 24.96 16.11
C ARG A 401 -18.41 25.26 14.75
N ILE A 402 -17.38 26.10 14.71
CA ILE A 402 -16.63 26.41 13.48
C ILE A 402 -15.95 25.16 12.93
N LEU A 403 -15.27 24.38 13.78
CA LEU A 403 -14.59 23.14 13.36
C LEU A 403 -15.58 22.14 12.74
N LEU A 404 -16.72 21.90 13.40
CA LEU A 404 -17.74 20.98 12.90
C LEU A 404 -18.42 21.49 11.62
N ARG A 405 -18.66 22.80 11.51
CA ARG A 405 -19.20 23.39 10.27
C ARG A 405 -18.20 23.26 9.12
N ASN A 406 -16.94 23.63 9.33
CA ASN A 406 -15.89 23.52 8.32
C ASN A 406 -15.74 22.07 7.85
N MET A 407 -15.79 21.10 8.77
CA MET A 407 -15.76 19.68 8.41
C MET A 407 -16.92 19.29 7.48
N SER A 408 -18.15 19.73 7.77
CA SER A 408 -19.31 19.47 6.91
C SER A 408 -19.17 20.12 5.52
N GLU A 409 -18.61 21.33 5.47
CA GLU A 409 -18.31 22.04 4.22
C GLU A 409 -17.21 21.32 3.41
N TYR A 410 -16.18 20.80 4.08
CA TYR A 410 -15.12 20.02 3.42
C TYR A 410 -15.62 18.68 2.87
N LEU A 411 -16.46 17.95 3.63
CA LEU A 411 -17.06 16.68 3.18
C LEU A 411 -17.99 16.89 1.97
N SER A 412 -18.75 17.99 1.95
CA SER A 412 -19.62 18.32 0.81
C SER A 412 -18.86 18.88 -0.40
N ALA A 413 -17.69 19.51 -0.20
CA ALA A 413 -16.84 20.00 -1.28
C ALA A 413 -15.96 18.92 -1.92
N LEU A 414 -15.64 17.84 -1.19
CA LEU A 414 -14.74 16.77 -1.64
C LEU A 414 -15.16 16.14 -2.99
N PRO A 415 -16.44 15.75 -3.22
CA PRO A 415 -16.88 15.21 -4.52
C PRO A 415 -16.56 16.12 -5.70
N ARG A 416 -16.81 17.42 -5.52
CA ARG A 416 -16.59 18.43 -6.56
C ARG A 416 -15.11 18.58 -6.89
N LEU A 417 -14.23 18.50 -5.91
CA LEU A 417 -12.78 18.63 -6.14
C LEU A 417 -12.19 17.38 -6.79
N VAL A 418 -12.70 16.20 -6.43
CA VAL A 418 -12.29 14.94 -7.07
C VAL A 418 -12.75 14.90 -8.53
N SER A 419 -13.97 15.37 -8.84
CA SER A 419 -14.43 15.44 -10.24
C SER A 419 -13.66 16.45 -11.09
N VAL A 420 -13.15 17.54 -10.48
CA VAL A 420 -12.30 18.55 -11.13
C VAL A 420 -10.82 18.10 -11.21
N GLN A 421 -10.45 16.97 -10.59
CA GLN A 421 -9.08 16.40 -10.53
C GLN A 421 -8.03 17.35 -9.91
N GLU A 422 -8.45 18.20 -8.96
CA GLU A 422 -7.52 19.05 -8.21
C GLU A 422 -6.91 18.28 -7.01
N GLU A 423 -6.03 17.33 -7.31
CA GLU A 423 -5.47 16.40 -6.32
C GLU A 423 -4.85 17.08 -5.08
N SER A 424 -4.13 18.18 -5.28
CA SER A 424 -3.50 18.93 -4.18
C SER A 424 -4.50 19.50 -3.19
N LYS A 425 -5.66 19.97 -3.67
CA LYS A 425 -6.73 20.47 -2.81
C LYS A 425 -7.48 19.34 -2.12
N VAL A 426 -7.69 18.21 -2.81
CA VAL A 426 -8.29 17.00 -2.21
C VAL A 426 -7.42 16.50 -1.06
N GLN A 427 -6.11 16.39 -1.28
CA GLN A 427 -5.15 15.99 -0.25
C GLN A 427 -5.16 16.97 0.93
N HIS A 428 -5.20 18.28 0.66
CA HIS A 428 -5.27 19.29 1.71
C HIS A 428 -6.56 19.18 2.54
N LEU A 429 -7.74 19.10 1.91
CA LEU A 429 -9.01 18.94 2.64
C LEU A 429 -9.06 17.64 3.43
N ALA A 430 -8.59 16.53 2.86
CA ALA A 430 -8.50 15.25 3.55
C ALA A 430 -7.61 15.34 4.80
N SER A 431 -6.47 16.03 4.70
CA SER A 431 -5.57 16.27 5.83
C SER A 431 -6.19 17.17 6.91
N LEU A 432 -7.01 18.17 6.55
CA LEU A 432 -7.72 19.02 7.50
C LEU A 432 -8.80 18.23 8.25
N ILE A 433 -9.56 17.39 7.57
CA ILE A 433 -10.56 16.52 8.20
C ILE A 433 -9.86 15.52 9.14
N GLU A 434 -8.74 14.93 8.69
CA GLU A 434 -7.92 14.05 9.52
C GLU A 434 -7.42 14.79 10.78
N ALA A 435 -6.93 16.02 10.65
CA ALA A 435 -6.48 16.84 11.77
C ALA A 435 -7.60 17.06 12.81
N ILE A 436 -8.81 17.42 12.36
CA ILE A 436 -9.97 17.62 13.23
C ILE A 436 -10.32 16.31 13.96
N CYS A 437 -10.26 15.18 13.26
CA CYS A 437 -10.54 13.87 13.85
C CYS A 437 -9.48 13.45 14.89
N ARG A 438 -8.19 13.72 14.64
CA ARG A 438 -7.11 13.45 15.61
C ARG A 438 -7.27 14.24 16.92
N LEU A 439 -7.84 15.44 16.87
CA LEU A 439 -8.17 16.21 18.08
C LEU A 439 -9.28 15.57 18.93
N ALA A 440 -10.11 14.71 18.34
CA ALA A 440 -11.15 13.96 19.02
C ALA A 440 -10.64 12.65 19.64
N SER A 441 -9.53 12.11 19.13
CA SER A 441 -8.96 10.86 19.64
C SER A 441 -8.16 11.10 20.92
N PRO A 442 -8.33 10.28 21.98
CA PRO A 442 -7.57 10.44 23.21
C PRO A 442 -6.09 10.08 22.97
N SER A 443 -5.22 11.08 22.85
CA SER A 443 -3.78 10.86 22.85
C SER A 443 -3.35 10.25 24.19
N LYS A 444 -2.51 9.21 24.17
CA LYS A 444 -2.05 8.49 25.37
C LYS A 444 -1.37 9.41 26.41
N ASP A 445 -0.87 10.57 25.99
CA ASP A 445 -0.07 11.47 26.83
C ASP A 445 -0.79 12.75 27.30
N SER A 446 -2.03 13.01 26.84
CA SER A 446 -2.79 14.18 27.33
C SER A 446 -4.30 13.93 27.33
N VAL A 447 -4.93 14.09 28.50
CA VAL A 447 -6.40 14.05 28.66
C VAL A 447 -6.96 15.36 28.10
N SER A 448 -7.12 15.44 26.78
CA SER A 448 -7.78 16.57 26.14
C SER A 448 -9.25 16.63 26.56
N THR A 449 -9.61 17.65 27.36
CA THR A 449 -10.99 17.88 27.82
C THR A 449 -11.94 18.30 26.68
N ALA A 450 -11.41 18.56 25.49
CA ALA A 450 -12.16 18.91 24.27
C ALA A 450 -12.58 17.70 23.42
N ALA A 451 -11.81 16.61 23.51
CA ALA A 451 -12.02 15.37 22.75
C ALA A 451 -13.47 14.85 22.75
N PRO A 452 -14.19 14.75 23.90
CA PRO A 452 -15.54 14.19 23.90
C PRO A 452 -16.56 15.08 23.18
N ALA A 453 -16.41 16.40 23.20
CA ALA A 453 -17.34 17.31 22.52
C ALA A 453 -17.18 17.26 21.00
N ILE A 454 -15.94 17.14 20.52
CA ILE A 454 -15.64 16.97 19.08
C ILE A 454 -16.12 15.60 18.62
N SER A 455 -15.83 14.53 19.37
CA SER A 455 -16.30 13.17 19.06
C SER A 455 -17.83 13.10 19.01
N GLN A 456 -18.55 13.72 19.94
CA GLN A 456 -20.02 13.81 19.88
C GLN A 456 -20.51 14.62 18.67
N GLY A 457 -19.83 15.71 18.31
CA GLY A 457 -20.16 16.51 17.12
C GLY A 457 -19.98 15.73 15.81
N ILE A 458 -18.85 15.04 15.66
CA ILE A 458 -18.56 14.15 14.53
C ILE A 458 -19.57 12.99 14.51
N GLY A 459 -19.86 12.40 15.67
CA GLY A 459 -20.87 11.36 15.81
C GLY A 459 -22.27 11.81 15.40
N LYS A 460 -22.66 13.07 15.63
CA LYS A 460 -23.94 13.62 15.12
C LYS A 460 -23.96 13.77 13.60
N LEU A 461 -22.81 14.06 12.98
CA LEU A 461 -22.65 14.22 11.53
C LEU A 461 -22.63 12.87 10.80
N LEU A 462 -22.11 11.81 11.43
CA LEU A 462 -22.10 10.45 10.88
C LEU A 462 -23.29 9.59 11.33
N GLY A 463 -23.99 10.05 12.37
CA GLY A 463 -25.17 9.41 12.90
C GLY A 463 -26.44 9.72 12.10
N PRO A 464 -27.62 9.26 12.56
CA PRO A 464 -28.88 9.40 11.85
C PRO A 464 -29.33 10.85 11.63
N SER A 465 -28.85 11.79 12.45
CA SER A 465 -29.13 13.22 12.31
C SER A 465 -28.26 13.94 11.28
N GLY A 466 -27.22 13.29 10.77
CA GLY A 466 -26.16 13.91 9.98
C GLY A 466 -26.37 13.93 8.47
N GLU A 467 -27.53 13.44 8.00
CA GLU A 467 -27.90 13.42 6.58
C GLU A 467 -26.80 12.84 5.68
N VAL A 468 -26.19 11.73 6.11
CA VAL A 468 -25.14 11.01 5.37
C VAL A 468 -25.53 10.74 3.93
N GLU A 469 -26.83 10.58 3.67
CA GLU A 469 -27.40 10.42 2.34
C GLU A 469 -27.04 11.59 1.40
N LYS A 470 -27.09 12.84 1.86
CA LYS A 470 -26.91 14.02 0.99
C LYS A 470 -25.49 14.18 0.46
N TRP A 471 -24.49 13.97 1.31
CA TRP A 471 -23.08 14.08 0.90
C TRP A 471 -22.50 12.73 0.45
N GLY A 472 -23.04 11.61 0.95
CA GLY A 472 -22.64 10.26 0.61
C GLY A 472 -22.86 9.92 -0.86
N TRP A 473 -24.06 10.19 -1.41
CA TRP A 473 -24.36 9.93 -2.83
C TRP A 473 -23.41 10.65 -3.78
N ASN A 474 -23.03 11.89 -3.46
CA ASN A 474 -22.09 12.66 -4.26
C ASN A 474 -20.67 12.08 -4.20
N LEU A 475 -20.25 11.50 -3.08
CA LEU A 475 -18.95 10.82 -3.00
C LEU A 475 -18.95 9.52 -3.80
N LEU A 476 -20.03 8.74 -3.71
CA LEU A 476 -20.14 7.45 -4.39
C LEU A 476 -20.07 7.60 -5.91
N SER A 477 -20.72 8.62 -6.46
CA SER A 477 -20.75 8.87 -7.91
C SER A 477 -19.40 9.30 -8.50
N VAL A 478 -18.44 9.69 -7.66
CA VAL A 478 -17.14 10.22 -8.09
C VAL A 478 -16.00 9.20 -7.88
N PHE A 479 -16.16 8.26 -6.96
CA PHE A 479 -15.15 7.23 -6.69
C PHE A 479 -15.25 6.05 -7.65
N GLU A 480 -14.50 6.09 -8.74
CA GLU A 480 -14.33 4.96 -9.66
C GLU A 480 -13.03 4.21 -9.36
N PHE A 481 -13.15 2.97 -8.89
CA PHE A 481 -12.01 2.10 -8.58
C PHE A 481 -11.60 1.24 -9.78
N SER A 482 -10.30 1.07 -9.95
CA SER A 482 -9.67 0.20 -10.93
C SER A 482 -8.70 -0.76 -10.24
N GLU A 483 -8.56 -1.96 -10.80
CA GLU A 483 -7.54 -2.91 -10.37
C GLU A 483 -6.15 -2.37 -10.71
N VAL A 484 -5.20 -2.59 -9.80
CA VAL A 484 -3.77 -2.46 -10.09
C VAL A 484 -3.31 -3.83 -10.58
N ALA A 485 -2.55 -3.88 -11.68
CA ALA A 485 -1.93 -5.13 -12.12
C ALA A 485 -0.94 -5.62 -11.05
N VAL A 486 -1.42 -6.46 -10.12
CA VAL A 486 -0.61 -7.06 -9.08
C VAL A 486 0.37 -8.02 -9.76
N ALA A 487 1.63 -7.60 -9.90
CA ALA A 487 2.73 -8.42 -10.42
C ALA A 487 3.17 -9.54 -9.45
N VAL A 488 2.34 -9.87 -8.45
CA VAL A 488 2.54 -11.03 -7.61
C VAL A 488 1.91 -12.21 -8.35
N GLN A 489 2.74 -12.93 -9.09
CA GLN A 489 2.34 -14.25 -9.58
C GLN A 489 2.08 -15.14 -8.35
N MET A 490 0.84 -15.59 -8.18
CA MET A 490 0.49 -16.64 -7.24
C MET A 490 1.24 -17.91 -7.69
N THR A 491 2.42 -18.16 -7.12
CA THR A 491 3.14 -19.41 -7.38
C THR A 491 2.35 -20.57 -6.75
N PRO A 492 2.30 -21.75 -7.37
CA PRO A 492 1.64 -22.93 -6.82
C PRO A 492 2.18 -23.31 -5.42
N GLU A 493 3.40 -22.90 -5.09
CA GLU A 493 4.02 -23.04 -3.77
C GLU A 493 3.34 -22.17 -2.70
N ARG A 494 2.85 -20.96 -3.03
CA ARG A 494 2.09 -20.11 -2.07
C ARG A 494 0.69 -20.65 -1.78
N LEU A 495 0.11 -21.39 -2.74
CA LEU A 495 -1.17 -22.10 -2.57
C LEU A 495 -1.05 -23.35 -1.68
N MET A 496 0.16 -23.87 -1.44
CA MET A 496 0.32 -25.05 -0.59
C MET A 496 0.07 -24.77 0.89
N LEU A 497 -0.14 -23.51 1.33
CA LEU A 497 -0.42 -23.05 2.72
C LEU A 497 0.51 -23.59 3.82
N GLU A 498 1.46 -24.46 3.49
CA GLU A 498 2.54 -24.93 4.32
C GLU A 498 3.50 -23.77 4.53
N GLY A 499 3.58 -23.30 5.77
CA GLY A 499 4.44 -22.20 6.15
C GLY A 499 5.90 -22.58 5.94
N ASN A 500 6.50 -22.07 4.87
CA ASN A 500 7.95 -22.07 4.77
C ASN A 500 8.46 -21.08 5.86
N PRO A 501 9.18 -21.54 6.90
CA PRO A 501 9.56 -20.69 8.04
C PRO A 501 10.48 -19.51 7.64
N ASN A 502 11.03 -19.55 6.42
CA ASN A 502 11.90 -18.52 5.85
C ASN A 502 11.15 -17.38 5.13
N THR A 503 9.82 -17.48 4.98
CA THR A 503 8.99 -16.44 4.33
C THR A 503 8.15 -15.71 5.38
N SER A 504 8.78 -15.05 6.34
CA SER A 504 8.13 -14.31 7.44
C SER A 504 7.40 -13.02 6.99
N GLN A 505 7.21 -12.79 5.69
CA GLN A 505 6.50 -11.63 5.17
C GLN A 505 5.01 -11.98 5.04
N LEU A 506 4.21 -11.54 6.02
CA LEU A 506 2.76 -11.57 5.93
C LEU A 506 2.30 -10.77 4.69
N PRO A 507 1.40 -11.31 3.86
CA PRO A 507 0.93 -10.68 2.64
C PRO A 507 0.11 -9.43 2.97
N VAL A 508 0.53 -8.29 2.44
CA VAL A 508 -0.22 -7.04 2.47
C VAL A 508 -1.45 -7.17 1.56
N PHE A 509 -2.60 -6.67 2.01
CA PHE A 509 -3.79 -6.59 1.18
C PHE A 509 -3.50 -5.73 -0.07
N PRO A 510 -3.86 -6.19 -1.29
CA PRO A 510 -3.57 -5.42 -2.49
C PRO A 510 -4.36 -4.11 -2.49
N THR A 511 -3.69 -3.00 -2.81
CA THR A 511 -4.29 -1.66 -2.85
C THR A 511 -5.03 -1.43 -4.16
N MET A 512 -6.26 -0.92 -4.08
CA MET A 512 -7.02 -0.43 -5.24
C MET A 512 -6.55 0.97 -5.62
N GLN A 513 -6.71 1.37 -6.89
CA GLN A 513 -6.47 2.75 -7.33
C GLN A 513 -7.76 3.39 -7.81
N LEU A 514 -7.93 4.69 -7.53
CA LEU A 514 -8.98 5.47 -8.18
C LEU A 514 -8.55 5.79 -9.62
N ARG A 515 -9.42 5.56 -10.59
CA ARG A 515 -9.15 5.82 -12.01
C ARG A 515 -8.78 7.29 -12.28
N SER A 516 -9.30 8.20 -11.45
CA SER A 516 -9.16 9.64 -11.58
C SER A 516 -8.02 10.25 -10.76
N MET A 517 -7.31 9.48 -9.92
CA MET A 517 -6.38 10.03 -8.93
C MET A 517 -5.10 9.22 -8.72
N GLY A 518 -4.01 9.89 -8.34
CA GLY A 518 -2.78 9.28 -7.86
C GLY A 518 -2.89 8.55 -6.51
N ILE A 519 -1.97 7.62 -6.27
CA ILE A 519 -1.90 6.76 -5.07
C ILE A 519 -1.78 7.59 -3.78
N THR A 520 -0.94 8.63 -3.77
CA THR A 520 -0.70 9.47 -2.59
C THR A 520 -1.95 10.22 -2.11
N THR A 521 -2.81 10.59 -3.06
CA THR A 521 -4.07 11.29 -2.75
C THR A 521 -5.09 10.31 -2.19
N LEU A 522 -5.15 9.09 -2.74
CA LEU A 522 -5.98 8.02 -2.19
C LEU A 522 -5.56 7.65 -0.76
N GLU A 523 -4.27 7.52 -0.49
CA GLU A 523 -3.75 7.28 0.88
C GLU A 523 -4.17 8.38 1.87
N ALA A 524 -4.20 9.65 1.44
CA ALA A 524 -4.69 10.74 2.27
C ALA A 524 -6.20 10.63 2.56
N VAL A 525 -7.00 10.23 1.57
CA VAL A 525 -8.43 9.97 1.74
C VAL A 525 -8.67 8.74 2.61
N GLU A 526 -7.86 7.68 2.49
CA GLU A 526 -7.91 6.51 3.38
C GLU A 526 -7.64 6.89 4.84
N ARG A 527 -6.57 7.65 5.10
CA ARG A 527 -6.25 8.17 6.43
C ARG A 527 -7.37 9.04 7.00
N MET A 528 -7.97 9.87 6.16
CA MET A 528 -9.13 10.68 6.53
C MET A 528 -10.32 9.81 6.98
N PHE A 529 -10.74 8.81 6.19
CA PHE A 529 -11.85 7.92 6.57
C PHE A 529 -11.55 7.08 7.82
N ARG A 530 -10.30 6.61 7.99
CA ARG A 530 -9.89 5.89 9.21
C ARG A 530 -9.96 6.82 10.44
N ALA A 531 -9.45 8.04 10.35
CA ALA A 531 -9.52 9.01 11.44
C ALA A 531 -10.98 9.40 11.76
N LEU A 532 -11.83 9.50 10.74
CA LEU A 532 -13.26 9.77 10.88
C LEU A 532 -13.98 8.67 11.66
N GLY A 533 -13.67 7.40 11.36
CA GLY A 533 -14.16 6.25 12.12
C GLY A 533 -13.70 6.25 13.58
N ASP A 534 -12.41 6.49 13.83
CA ASP A 534 -11.84 6.54 15.18
C ASP A 534 -12.48 7.66 16.03
N ALA A 535 -12.68 8.85 15.45
CA ALA A 535 -13.27 10.00 16.13
C ALA A 535 -14.78 9.85 16.37
N GLY A 536 -15.51 9.23 15.44
CA GLY A 536 -16.96 9.04 15.52
C GLY A 536 -17.40 7.87 16.41
N GLY A 537 -16.54 6.86 16.61
CA GLY A 537 -16.81 5.69 17.43
C GLY A 537 -18.15 5.02 17.11
N ASP A 538 -18.93 4.69 18.14
CA ASP A 538 -20.22 3.99 18.00
C ASP A 538 -21.27 4.75 17.17
N ALA A 539 -21.18 6.08 17.08
CA ALA A 539 -22.14 6.86 16.31
C ALA A 539 -21.90 6.76 14.79
N CYS A 540 -20.67 6.45 14.38
CA CYS A 540 -20.30 6.22 12.97
C CYS A 540 -20.89 4.91 12.41
N LEU A 541 -21.28 3.95 13.27
CA LEU A 541 -21.84 2.67 12.86
C LEU A 541 -23.07 2.83 11.94
N TYR A 542 -23.87 3.87 12.13
CA TYR A 542 -25.02 4.16 11.25
C TYR A 542 -24.58 4.45 9.80
N ALA A 543 -23.56 5.28 9.60
CA ALA A 543 -23.00 5.54 8.27
C ALA A 543 -22.43 4.26 7.64
N VAL A 544 -21.77 3.41 8.44
CA VAL A 544 -21.26 2.11 7.97
C VAL A 544 -22.40 1.20 7.52
N GLU A 545 -23.49 1.08 8.30
CA GLU A 545 -24.67 0.30 7.91
C GLU A 545 -25.32 0.83 6.62
N TRP A 546 -25.40 2.16 6.47
CA TRP A 546 -25.95 2.80 5.28
C TRP A 546 -25.13 2.49 4.03
N PHE A 547 -23.80 2.68 4.08
CA PHE A 547 -22.92 2.35 2.96
C PHE A 547 -22.95 0.86 2.60
N ILE A 548 -22.97 -0.04 3.60
CA ILE A 548 -23.08 -1.49 3.34
C ILE A 548 -24.45 -1.85 2.79
N GLY A 549 -25.52 -1.17 3.21
CA GLY A 549 -26.86 -1.34 2.65
C GLY A 549 -26.89 -1.08 1.14
N ILE A 550 -26.26 0.03 0.70
CA ILE A 550 -26.09 0.35 -0.72
C ILE A 550 -25.21 -0.69 -1.41
N GLY A 551 -24.10 -1.07 -0.79
CA GLY A 551 -23.19 -2.10 -1.30
C GLY A 551 -23.86 -3.46 -1.50
N LYS A 552 -24.83 -3.84 -0.67
CA LYS A 552 -25.60 -5.09 -0.85
C LYS A 552 -26.67 -5.00 -1.93
N GLY A 553 -27.14 -3.80 -2.25
CA GLY A 553 -28.21 -3.57 -3.21
C GLY A 553 -27.79 -3.67 -4.67
N GLY A 554 -26.50 -3.78 -4.98
CA GLY A 554 -25.99 -3.95 -6.35
C GLY A 554 -24.49 -4.25 -6.42
N THR A 555 -23.98 -4.45 -7.63
CA THR A 555 -22.55 -4.74 -7.92
C THR A 555 -21.90 -3.70 -8.83
N GLY A 556 -22.58 -2.57 -9.08
CA GLY A 556 -22.10 -1.48 -9.91
C GLY A 556 -21.08 -0.56 -9.21
N ARG A 557 -20.68 0.52 -9.89
CA ARG A 557 -19.66 1.49 -9.45
C ARG A 557 -19.94 2.05 -8.05
N ASP A 558 -21.16 2.54 -7.83
CA ASP A 558 -21.56 3.15 -6.56
C ASP A 558 -21.53 2.13 -5.41
N ALA A 559 -21.84 0.86 -5.68
CA ALA A 559 -21.80 -0.20 -4.70
C ALA A 559 -20.35 -0.55 -4.30
N VAL A 560 -19.42 -0.58 -5.25
CA VAL A 560 -17.98 -0.75 -4.97
C VAL A 560 -17.47 0.41 -4.12
N ALA A 561 -17.82 1.65 -4.48
CA ALA A 561 -17.43 2.83 -3.71
C ALA A 561 -18.01 2.83 -2.29
N ALA A 562 -19.25 2.37 -2.13
CA ALA A 562 -19.89 2.28 -0.83
C ALA A 562 -19.21 1.25 0.05
N MET A 563 -18.88 0.07 -0.51
CA MET A 563 -18.12 -0.96 0.21
C MET A 563 -16.73 -0.47 0.63
N TRP A 564 -16.06 0.32 -0.21
CA TRP A 564 -14.76 0.89 0.11
C TRP A 564 -14.85 1.90 1.26
N CYS A 565 -15.78 2.86 1.19
CA CYS A 565 -16.02 3.84 2.25
C CYS A 565 -16.39 3.16 3.58
N ALA A 566 -17.27 2.15 3.53
CA ALA A 566 -17.65 1.36 4.70
C ALA A 566 -16.45 0.63 5.33
N CYS A 567 -15.58 0.04 4.49
CA CYS A 567 -14.40 -0.67 4.96
C CYS A 567 -13.43 0.27 5.70
N ARG A 568 -13.10 1.43 5.11
CA ARG A 568 -12.15 2.39 5.71
C ARG A 568 -12.70 3.05 6.98
N LEU A 569 -14.01 3.32 7.06
CA LEU A 569 -14.66 3.75 8.29
C LEU A 569 -14.60 2.67 9.38
N LEU A 570 -14.90 1.42 9.03
CA LEU A 570 -14.91 0.30 9.98
C LEU A 570 -13.51 -0.02 10.53
N GLU A 571 -12.46 0.08 9.70
CA GLU A 571 -11.05 0.02 10.12
C GLU A 571 -10.74 1.07 11.19
N GLY A 572 -11.22 2.31 10.99
CA GLY A 572 -11.07 3.40 11.95
C GLY A 572 -11.76 3.14 13.29
N VAL A 573 -13.03 2.72 13.26
CA VAL A 573 -13.81 2.43 14.48
C VAL A 573 -13.22 1.28 15.29
N SER A 574 -12.71 0.25 14.62
CA SER A 574 -12.14 -0.95 15.25
C SER A 574 -10.66 -0.81 15.62
N ASN A 575 -9.97 0.20 15.09
CA ASN A 575 -8.52 0.38 15.17
C ASN A 575 -7.74 -0.83 14.60
N ILE A 576 -8.24 -1.40 13.49
CA ILE A 576 -7.62 -2.50 12.75
C ILE A 576 -7.23 -1.97 11.37
N HIS A 577 -5.96 -2.10 11.01
CA HIS A 577 -5.44 -1.61 9.73
C HIS A 577 -5.00 -2.78 8.86
N LEU A 578 -5.69 -2.99 7.74
CA LEU A 578 -5.34 -4.06 6.79
C LEU A 578 -4.14 -3.70 5.89
N SER A 579 -3.77 -2.42 5.79
CA SER A 579 -2.77 -1.91 4.85
C SER A 579 -1.35 -1.73 5.43
N VAL A 580 -1.13 -1.99 6.73
CA VAL A 580 0.16 -1.74 7.40
C VAL A 580 0.75 -3.05 7.91
N GLU A 581 1.95 -3.39 7.43
CA GLU A 581 2.70 -4.63 7.74
C GLU A 581 2.86 -4.89 9.25
N GLU A 582 2.89 -3.84 10.07
CA GLU A 582 3.14 -3.89 11.51
C GLU A 582 1.94 -4.34 12.38
N SER A 583 0.75 -4.57 11.77
CA SER A 583 -0.51 -4.72 12.53
C SER A 583 -0.80 -6.12 13.06
N TYR A 584 -0.02 -7.14 12.69
CA TYR A 584 -0.35 -8.55 12.95
C TYR A 584 0.17 -9.09 14.29
N ASP A 585 1.20 -8.47 14.88
CA ASP A 585 1.84 -9.02 16.09
C ASP A 585 1.02 -8.79 17.37
N HIS A 586 0.19 -7.73 17.41
CA HIS A 586 -0.72 -7.46 18.53
C HIS A 586 -2.01 -6.74 18.08
N ILE A 587 -2.99 -7.47 17.52
CA ILE A 587 -4.32 -6.93 17.24
C ILE A 587 -5.04 -6.66 18.57
N THR A 588 -5.01 -5.41 19.06
CA THR A 588 -5.84 -4.96 20.19
C THR A 588 -7.04 -4.17 19.66
N PRO A 589 -8.17 -4.83 19.32
CA PRO A 589 -9.31 -4.15 18.74
C PRO A 589 -9.99 -3.29 19.80
N ARG A 590 -10.45 -2.10 19.39
CA ARG A 590 -11.45 -1.38 20.18
C ARG A 590 -12.80 -2.06 19.93
N SER A 591 -13.29 -2.80 20.93
CA SER A 591 -14.57 -3.52 20.82
C SER A 591 -15.64 -2.92 21.73
N THR A 592 -16.75 -2.47 21.12
CA THR A 592 -17.97 -2.10 21.82
C THR A 592 -19.06 -3.14 21.54
N LYS A 593 -20.02 -3.33 22.46
CA LYS A 593 -21.12 -4.30 22.28
C LYS A 593 -21.94 -4.06 21.00
N ARG A 594 -22.07 -2.80 20.58
CA ARG A 594 -22.76 -2.41 19.34
C ARG A 594 -21.95 -2.79 18.11
N LEU A 595 -20.65 -2.48 18.11
CA LEU A 595 -19.72 -2.89 17.05
C LEU A 595 -19.66 -4.42 16.91
N GLU A 596 -19.60 -5.18 18.00
CA GLU A 596 -19.64 -6.65 17.94
C GLU A 596 -20.95 -7.20 17.37
N LYS A 597 -22.09 -6.55 17.65
CA LYS A 597 -23.39 -6.96 17.10
C LYS A 597 -23.45 -6.70 15.60
N LEU A 598 -22.96 -5.54 15.16
CA LEU A 598 -22.86 -5.19 13.75
C LEU A 598 -21.89 -6.12 13.02
N ALA A 599 -20.69 -6.35 13.55
CA ALA A 599 -19.70 -7.28 12.96
C ALA A 599 -20.27 -8.70 12.81
N ARG A 600 -21.00 -9.21 13.81
CA ARG A 600 -21.71 -10.50 13.71
C ARG A 600 -22.80 -10.51 12.63
N SER A 601 -23.55 -9.42 12.50
CA SER A 601 -24.57 -9.26 11.45
C SER A 601 -23.94 -9.24 10.05
N LEU A 602 -22.86 -8.47 9.88
CA LEU A 602 -22.14 -8.35 8.62
C LEU A 602 -21.46 -9.66 8.20
N ALA A 603 -20.78 -10.33 9.13
CA ALA A 603 -20.14 -11.62 8.88
C ALA A 603 -21.13 -12.73 8.50
N LYS A 604 -22.43 -12.58 8.83
CA LYS A 604 -23.50 -13.51 8.37
C LYS A 604 -24.06 -13.12 7.01
N THR A 605 -24.27 -11.83 6.79
CA THR A 605 -25.03 -11.32 5.62
C THR A 605 -24.17 -11.05 4.39
N LEU A 606 -22.90 -10.65 4.54
CA LEU A 606 -22.00 -10.42 3.40
C LEU A 606 -21.64 -11.70 2.62
N PRO A 607 -21.42 -12.86 3.28
CA PRO A 607 -21.23 -14.13 2.56
C PRO A 607 -22.36 -14.53 1.61
N GLU A 608 -23.58 -14.06 1.83
CA GLU A 608 -24.74 -14.34 0.95
C GLU A 608 -24.53 -13.79 -0.46
N LEU A 609 -23.65 -12.81 -0.65
CA LEU A 609 -23.26 -12.26 -1.96
C LEU A 609 -22.59 -13.29 -2.88
N TRP A 610 -21.98 -14.35 -2.33
CA TRP A 610 -21.44 -15.48 -3.09
C TRP A 610 -22.50 -16.55 -3.40
N GLY A 611 -23.74 -16.38 -2.91
CA GLY A 611 -24.89 -17.25 -3.19
C GLY A 611 -25.84 -16.70 -4.26
N LEU A 612 -25.78 -15.40 -4.54
CA LEU A 612 -26.61 -14.73 -5.55
C LEU A 612 -26.03 -14.96 -6.96
N GLN A 613 -26.83 -15.48 -7.88
CA GLN A 613 -26.44 -15.58 -9.28
C GLN A 613 -26.37 -14.18 -9.89
N ALA A 614 -25.49 -13.97 -10.87
CA ALA A 614 -25.21 -12.66 -11.49
C ALA A 614 -26.40 -11.97 -12.20
N GLY A 615 -27.62 -12.51 -12.09
CA GLY A 615 -28.87 -11.94 -12.61
C GLY A 615 -29.92 -11.56 -11.55
N ASP A 616 -29.71 -11.83 -10.25
CA ASP A 616 -30.71 -11.55 -9.19
C ASP A 616 -30.56 -10.17 -8.53
N THR A 617 -29.52 -9.40 -8.86
CA THR A 617 -29.14 -8.16 -8.15
C THR A 617 -29.90 -6.88 -8.57
N ASP A 618 -30.89 -6.95 -9.46
CA ASP A 618 -31.62 -5.77 -9.96
C ASP A 618 -32.81 -5.32 -9.09
N GLN A 619 -32.91 -5.76 -7.82
CA GLN A 619 -34.11 -5.53 -6.99
C GLN A 619 -34.06 -4.32 -6.05
N TYR A 620 -32.98 -3.53 -6.00
CA TYR A 620 -33.05 -2.21 -5.37
C TYR A 620 -33.59 -1.18 -6.36
N PRO A 621 -34.60 -0.36 -5.99
CA PRO A 621 -35.02 0.73 -6.83
C PRO A 621 -33.83 1.68 -6.97
N GLN A 622 -33.20 1.69 -8.16
CA GLN A 622 -32.55 2.89 -8.65
C GLN A 622 -33.54 4.02 -8.37
N PRO A 623 -33.19 5.05 -7.57
CA PRO A 623 -34.07 6.20 -7.45
C PRO A 623 -34.32 6.65 -8.88
N ASN A 624 -35.61 6.75 -9.23
CA ASN A 624 -36.05 7.23 -10.53
C ASN A 624 -35.12 8.35 -10.97
N ASN A 625 -34.65 8.28 -12.22
CA ASN A 625 -34.11 9.42 -12.96
C ASN A 625 -35.20 10.50 -13.09
N THR A 626 -35.58 11.12 -11.98
CA THR A 626 -36.16 12.45 -11.87
C THR A 626 -35.01 13.44 -11.69
N SER A 627 -33.94 13.28 -12.47
CA SER A 627 -33.04 14.37 -12.83
C SER A 627 -33.66 15.13 -14.01
N GLN A 628 -34.89 15.61 -13.85
CA GLN A 628 -35.55 16.48 -14.82
C GLN A 628 -35.92 17.86 -14.28
N ASP A 629 -35.72 18.17 -12.99
CA ASP A 629 -36.15 19.48 -12.45
C ASP A 629 -35.26 20.13 -11.38
N LEU A 630 -33.97 19.77 -11.29
CA LEU A 630 -33.02 20.53 -10.45
C LEU A 630 -31.81 20.97 -11.27
N GLY A 631 -31.99 22.11 -11.95
CA GLY A 631 -30.95 23.07 -12.32
C GLY A 631 -29.77 22.54 -13.14
N GLU A 632 -29.75 22.91 -14.42
CA GLU A 632 -28.55 22.96 -15.26
C GLU A 632 -27.43 23.76 -14.57
N ALA A 633 -26.63 23.09 -13.75
CA ALA A 633 -25.33 23.58 -13.32
C ALA A 633 -24.43 22.40 -12.98
N SER A 634 -23.43 22.20 -13.85
CA SER A 634 -22.18 21.49 -13.56
C SER A 634 -22.09 19.98 -13.81
N LEU A 635 -22.49 19.53 -15.01
CA LEU A 635 -21.79 18.43 -15.70
C LEU A 635 -20.87 19.02 -16.77
N VAL A 636 -19.71 19.54 -16.36
CA VAL A 636 -18.64 19.92 -17.29
C VAL A 636 -17.68 18.74 -17.40
N GLU A 637 -17.96 17.82 -18.34
CA GLU A 637 -17.03 16.76 -18.73
C GLU A 637 -15.88 17.39 -19.54
N ARG A 638 -14.71 17.57 -18.94
CA ARG A 638 -13.54 18.13 -19.63
C ARG A 638 -12.84 17.03 -20.45
N LYS A 639 -13.20 16.92 -21.73
CA LYS A 639 -12.46 16.07 -22.70
C LYS A 639 -11.19 16.80 -23.14
N ILE A 640 -10.04 16.27 -22.74
CA ILE A 640 -8.72 16.80 -23.13
C ILE A 640 -8.38 16.27 -24.53
N GLY A 641 -8.22 17.18 -25.48
CA GLY A 641 -7.56 16.92 -26.77
C GLY A 641 -8.42 16.30 -27.87
N LEU A 642 -9.12 17.14 -28.63
CA LEU A 642 -9.24 17.15 -30.11
C LEU A 642 -10.35 18.16 -30.52
N LYS A 643 -10.14 18.89 -31.63
CA LYS A 643 -11.03 19.95 -32.14
C LYS A 643 -12.47 19.45 -32.31
N GLN A 644 -13.44 20.10 -31.67
CA GLN A 644 -14.88 19.88 -31.95
C GLN A 644 -15.21 20.33 -33.37
N LEU A 645 -15.57 19.39 -34.24
CA LEU A 645 -16.32 19.68 -35.47
C LEU A 645 -17.80 19.84 -35.09
N HIS A 646 -18.42 20.95 -35.50
CA HIS A 646 -19.81 21.28 -35.18
C HIS A 646 -20.81 20.19 -35.61
N ALA A 647 -21.89 20.08 -34.82
CA ALA A 647 -22.92 19.03 -34.84
C ALA A 647 -23.81 18.94 -36.10
N ASN A 648 -23.44 19.58 -37.21
CA ASN A 648 -24.31 19.69 -38.39
C ASN A 648 -23.91 18.75 -39.54
N LEU A 649 -22.87 17.95 -39.37
CA LEU A 649 -22.49 16.92 -40.35
C LEU A 649 -23.20 15.62 -40.01
N LYS A 650 -24.32 15.35 -40.70
CA LYS A 650 -25.05 14.08 -40.72
C LYS A 650 -24.19 12.96 -41.33
N ILE A 651 -23.13 12.57 -40.62
CA ILE A 651 -22.41 11.33 -40.88
C ILE A 651 -22.97 10.33 -39.87
N ILE A 652 -23.52 9.24 -40.38
CA ILE A 652 -24.01 8.10 -39.60
C ILE A 652 -22.91 7.73 -38.61
N ARG A 653 -23.13 8.02 -37.33
CA ARG A 653 -22.22 7.59 -36.27
C ARG A 653 -22.25 6.06 -36.28
N SER A 654 -21.14 5.43 -36.59
CA SER A 654 -20.85 4.10 -36.04
C SER A 654 -21.06 4.24 -34.53
N SER A 655 -21.94 3.42 -33.97
CA SER A 655 -22.12 3.32 -32.52
C SER A 655 -20.74 3.34 -31.87
N PRO A 656 -20.45 4.25 -30.92
CA PRO A 656 -19.21 4.13 -30.17
C PRO A 656 -19.25 2.73 -29.58
N ALA A 657 -18.21 1.94 -29.85
CA ALA A 657 -18.03 0.68 -29.15
C ALA A 657 -18.19 1.01 -27.66
N VAL A 658 -19.23 0.45 -27.03
CA VAL A 658 -19.36 0.44 -25.59
C VAL A 658 -18.04 -0.15 -25.10
N ILE A 659 -17.18 0.69 -24.54
CA ILE A 659 -15.97 0.21 -23.89
C ILE A 659 -16.46 -0.77 -22.83
N VAL A 660 -16.02 -2.00 -22.98
CA VAL A 660 -16.38 -3.18 -22.19
C VAL A 660 -15.76 -3.02 -20.79
N ASP A 661 -16.29 -2.08 -20.00
CA ASP A 661 -15.74 -1.61 -18.71
C ASP A 661 -16.57 -2.11 -17.50
N THR A 662 -17.54 -3.00 -17.73
CA THR A 662 -18.44 -3.53 -16.69
C THR A 662 -17.97 -4.84 -16.05
N TYR A 663 -16.87 -5.45 -16.53
CA TYR A 663 -16.44 -6.77 -16.05
C TYR A 663 -15.67 -6.75 -14.70
N ASP A 664 -15.02 -5.64 -14.33
CA ASP A 664 -14.13 -5.61 -13.15
C ASP A 664 -14.83 -5.17 -11.84
N GLN A 665 -15.97 -4.50 -11.94
CA GLN A 665 -16.73 -4.01 -10.78
C GLN A 665 -17.22 -5.12 -9.83
N PRO A 666 -17.80 -6.25 -10.30
CA PRO A 666 -18.21 -7.32 -9.38
C PRO A 666 -17.03 -8.01 -8.69
N ILE A 667 -15.84 -8.02 -9.30
CA ILE A 667 -14.63 -8.58 -8.71
C ILE A 667 -14.11 -7.66 -7.59
N ASN A 668 -14.03 -6.36 -7.87
CA ASN A 668 -13.68 -5.34 -6.87
C ASN A 668 -14.66 -5.32 -5.68
N HIS A 669 -15.96 -5.47 -5.96
CA HIS A 669 -16.98 -5.58 -4.93
C HIS A 669 -16.74 -6.78 -4.00
N ARG A 670 -16.48 -7.96 -4.57
CA ARG A 670 -16.17 -9.18 -3.81
C ARG A 670 -14.88 -9.04 -3.01
N ALA A 671 -13.84 -8.42 -3.57
CA ALA A 671 -12.59 -8.16 -2.87
C ALA A 671 -12.79 -7.25 -1.64
N LEU A 672 -13.58 -6.17 -1.77
CA LEU A 672 -13.92 -5.31 -0.64
C LEU A 672 -14.80 -6.00 0.40
N ALA A 673 -15.74 -6.84 -0.05
CA ALA A 673 -16.54 -7.65 0.87
C ALA A 673 -15.65 -8.60 1.71
N LEU A 674 -14.61 -9.20 1.12
CA LEU A 674 -13.62 -10.00 1.86
C LEU A 674 -12.81 -9.17 2.86
N GLN A 675 -12.43 -7.94 2.49
CA GLN A 675 -11.74 -7.02 3.41
C GLN A 675 -12.64 -6.67 4.61
N ILE A 676 -13.90 -6.30 4.38
CA ILE A 676 -14.87 -6.02 5.46
C ILE A 676 -15.07 -7.24 6.35
N ILE A 677 -15.20 -8.44 5.77
CA ILE A 677 -15.31 -9.69 6.53
C ILE A 677 -14.05 -9.91 7.38
N SER A 678 -12.86 -9.63 6.84
CA SER A 678 -11.59 -9.74 7.57
C SER A 678 -11.57 -8.81 8.78
N VAL A 679 -11.96 -7.54 8.61
CA VAL A 679 -12.13 -6.59 9.73
C VAL A 679 -13.17 -7.09 10.74
N CYS A 680 -14.31 -7.64 10.30
CA CYS A 680 -15.31 -8.22 11.21
C CYS A 680 -14.75 -9.38 12.03
N VAL A 681 -13.95 -10.25 11.43
CA VAL A 681 -13.27 -11.35 12.14
C VAL A 681 -12.25 -10.80 13.13
N GLY A 682 -11.50 -9.76 12.75
CA GLY A 682 -10.56 -9.07 13.62
C GLY A 682 -11.21 -8.43 14.86
N ILE A 683 -12.41 -7.87 14.71
CA ILE A 683 -13.21 -7.31 15.82
C ILE A 683 -13.64 -8.42 16.79
N LEU A 684 -14.04 -9.58 16.27
CA LEU A 684 -14.61 -10.68 17.06
C LEU A 684 -13.56 -11.64 17.64
N GLN A 685 -12.35 -11.65 17.08
CA GLN A 685 -11.21 -12.49 17.48
C GLN A 685 -11.62 -13.96 17.72
N SER A 686 -11.46 -14.49 18.94
CA SER A 686 -11.81 -15.88 19.29
C SER A 686 -13.29 -16.22 19.16
N ARG A 687 -14.20 -15.23 19.23
CA ARG A 687 -15.65 -15.44 19.07
C ARG A 687 -16.06 -15.60 17.60
N SER A 688 -15.13 -15.41 16.66
CA SER A 688 -15.39 -15.55 15.21
C SER A 688 -15.53 -17.01 14.76
N THR A 689 -15.08 -17.99 15.56
CA THR A 689 -15.10 -19.43 15.21
C THR A 689 -16.51 -19.91 14.82
N LEU A 690 -17.55 -19.48 15.53
CA LEU A 690 -18.95 -19.81 15.23
C LEU A 690 -19.47 -19.21 13.92
N LEU A 691 -18.78 -18.21 13.35
CA LEU A 691 -19.15 -17.55 12.10
C LEU A 691 -18.39 -18.10 10.89
N LEU A 692 -17.37 -18.93 11.11
CA LEU A 692 -16.59 -19.56 10.05
C LEU A 692 -17.49 -20.39 9.13
N ILE A 693 -18.59 -20.94 9.63
CA ILE A 693 -19.61 -21.64 8.82
C ILE A 693 -20.14 -20.81 7.64
N HIS A 694 -20.22 -19.49 7.79
CA HIS A 694 -20.67 -18.59 6.72
C HIS A 694 -19.50 -18.04 5.90
N VAL A 695 -18.38 -17.74 6.55
CA VAL A 695 -17.27 -16.97 5.95
C VAL A 695 -16.29 -17.85 5.17
N LEU A 696 -16.11 -19.12 5.55
CA LEU A 696 -15.01 -19.95 5.04
C LEU A 696 -15.17 -20.22 3.54
N TYR A 697 -16.37 -20.56 3.08
CA TYR A 697 -16.63 -20.83 1.67
C TYR A 697 -16.35 -19.60 0.75
N PRO A 698 -16.88 -18.39 1.02
CA PRO A 698 -16.52 -17.19 0.26
C PRO A 698 -15.02 -16.94 0.10
N VAL A 699 -14.24 -17.13 1.17
CA VAL A 699 -12.78 -16.95 1.14
C VAL A 699 -12.14 -18.00 0.24
N LEU A 700 -12.49 -19.27 0.41
CA LEU A 700 -11.96 -20.37 -0.40
C LEU A 700 -12.36 -20.26 -1.88
N HIS A 701 -13.62 -19.94 -2.17
CA HIS A 701 -14.10 -19.70 -3.53
C HIS A 701 -13.31 -18.58 -4.20
N SER A 702 -12.97 -17.52 -3.47
CA SER A 702 -12.24 -16.38 -4.00
C SER A 702 -10.75 -16.67 -4.17
N LEU A 703 -10.17 -17.56 -3.35
CA LEU A 703 -8.78 -18.02 -3.47
C LEU A 703 -8.53 -18.75 -4.80
N VAL A 704 -9.55 -19.48 -5.28
CA VAL A 704 -9.47 -20.30 -6.50
C VAL A 704 -9.77 -19.49 -7.77
N SER A 705 -10.11 -18.20 -7.63
CA SER A 705 -10.37 -17.33 -8.77
C SER A 705 -9.15 -17.17 -9.68
N GLN A 706 -9.39 -17.08 -10.99
CA GLN A 706 -8.34 -16.80 -11.99
C GLN A 706 -7.80 -15.36 -11.89
N VAL A 707 -8.52 -14.46 -11.22
CA VAL A 707 -8.12 -13.06 -11.06
C VAL A 707 -7.12 -12.94 -9.90
N SER A 708 -5.88 -12.60 -10.21
CA SER A 708 -4.79 -12.46 -9.23
C SER A 708 -5.15 -11.50 -8.07
N PHE A 709 -5.84 -10.40 -8.37
CA PHE A 709 -6.26 -9.41 -7.37
C PHE A 709 -7.23 -10.01 -6.32
N LEU A 710 -8.25 -10.76 -6.77
CA LEU A 710 -9.20 -11.41 -5.87
C LEU A 710 -8.56 -12.58 -5.10
N ALA A 711 -7.74 -13.38 -5.77
CA ALA A 711 -7.04 -14.52 -5.15
C ALA A 711 -6.04 -14.05 -4.08
N SER A 712 -5.27 -13.00 -4.36
CA SER A 712 -4.33 -12.41 -3.38
C SER A 712 -5.06 -11.75 -2.20
N THR A 713 -6.18 -11.07 -2.45
CA THR A 713 -7.04 -10.54 -1.37
C THR A 713 -7.58 -11.68 -0.51
N ALA A 714 -8.07 -12.76 -1.10
CA ALA A 714 -8.58 -13.92 -0.37
C ALA A 714 -7.49 -14.63 0.45
N TYR A 715 -6.28 -14.72 -0.08
CA TYR A 715 -5.12 -15.27 0.64
C TYR A 715 -4.76 -14.42 1.85
N ALA A 716 -4.66 -13.09 1.68
CA ALA A 716 -4.42 -12.15 2.77
C ALA A 716 -5.55 -12.21 3.82
N SER A 717 -6.81 -12.30 3.39
CA SER A 717 -7.96 -12.52 4.28
C SER A 717 -7.84 -13.82 5.09
N LEU A 718 -7.49 -14.94 4.45
CA LEU A 718 -7.34 -16.23 5.14
C LEU A 718 -6.24 -16.17 6.20
N GLN A 719 -5.09 -15.56 5.89
CA GLN A 719 -4.02 -15.38 6.86
C GLN A 719 -4.39 -14.43 8.00
N PHE A 720 -5.00 -13.29 7.68
CA PHE A 720 -5.50 -12.34 8.69
C PHE A 720 -6.49 -13.02 9.63
N MET A 721 -7.45 -13.79 9.08
CA MET A 721 -8.43 -14.53 9.87
C MET A 721 -7.77 -15.60 10.75
N THR A 722 -6.73 -16.27 10.25
CA THR A 722 -5.95 -17.26 11.01
C THR A 722 -5.30 -16.61 12.23
N ALA A 723 -4.63 -15.47 12.03
CA ALA A 723 -4.00 -14.70 13.11
C ALA A 723 -5.04 -14.17 14.12
N ALA A 724 -6.12 -13.56 13.63
CA ALA A 724 -7.18 -12.99 14.46
C ALA A 724 -7.95 -14.03 15.28
N ALA A 725 -8.15 -15.23 14.74
CA ALA A 725 -8.81 -16.35 15.43
C ALA A 725 -7.84 -17.23 16.25
N SER A 726 -6.56 -16.85 16.32
CA SER A 726 -5.51 -17.52 17.13
C SER A 726 -5.19 -18.95 16.71
N TYR A 727 -5.22 -19.24 15.41
CA TYR A 727 -4.73 -20.51 14.86
C TYR A 727 -3.25 -20.40 14.46
N ALA A 728 -2.50 -21.50 14.55
CA ALA A 728 -1.07 -21.51 14.25
C ALA A 728 -0.75 -21.44 12.74
N SER A 729 -1.64 -21.95 11.88
CA SER A 729 -1.48 -21.91 10.43
C SER A 729 -2.84 -21.89 9.72
N PRO A 730 -2.92 -21.36 8.49
CA PRO A 730 -4.15 -21.41 7.70
C PRO A 730 -4.64 -22.84 7.44
N ALA A 731 -3.72 -23.79 7.27
CA ALA A 731 -4.03 -25.20 7.15
C ALA A 731 -4.73 -25.73 8.42
N ASN A 732 -4.25 -25.37 9.61
CA ASN A 732 -4.88 -25.77 10.87
C ASN A 732 -6.30 -25.19 11.05
N LEU A 733 -6.53 -23.94 10.62
CA LEU A 733 -7.87 -23.34 10.63
C LEU A 733 -8.84 -24.11 9.73
N LEU A 734 -8.37 -24.53 8.55
CA LEU A 734 -9.17 -25.32 7.61
C LEU A 734 -9.44 -26.74 8.12
N LEU A 735 -8.42 -27.39 8.70
CA LEU A 735 -8.53 -28.73 9.29
C LEU A 735 -9.58 -28.79 10.38
N SER A 736 -9.55 -27.84 11.32
CA SER A 736 -10.49 -27.86 12.46
C SER A 736 -11.93 -27.51 12.09
N ASN A 737 -12.15 -26.87 10.95
CA ASN A 737 -13.46 -26.38 10.49
C ASN A 737 -13.87 -26.98 9.13
N PHE A 738 -13.28 -28.12 8.77
CA PHE A 738 -13.41 -28.72 7.46
C PHE A 738 -14.87 -29.05 7.08
N ASP A 739 -15.65 -29.55 8.05
CA ASP A 739 -17.05 -29.95 7.85
C ASP A 739 -17.92 -28.78 7.35
N TYR A 740 -17.60 -27.55 7.76
CA TYR A 740 -18.31 -26.35 7.28
C TYR A 740 -18.07 -26.08 5.79
N ALA A 741 -16.84 -26.31 5.32
CA ALA A 741 -16.51 -26.13 3.92
C ALA A 741 -17.14 -27.24 3.06
N LEU A 742 -17.14 -28.50 3.53
CA LEU A 742 -17.81 -29.60 2.85
C LEU A 742 -19.32 -29.40 2.73
N ASP A 743 -20.00 -29.03 3.82
CA ASP A 743 -21.45 -28.78 3.78
C ASP A 743 -21.80 -27.67 2.77
N ALA A 744 -20.99 -26.60 2.72
CA ALA A 744 -21.18 -25.52 1.76
C ALA A 744 -20.96 -25.97 0.30
N ILE A 745 -20.01 -26.89 0.06
CA ILE A 745 -19.73 -27.47 -1.25
C ILE A 745 -20.83 -28.43 -1.68
N SER A 746 -21.26 -29.36 -0.81
CA SER A 746 -22.34 -30.32 -1.12
C SER A 746 -23.62 -29.58 -1.52
N ARG A 747 -24.01 -28.53 -0.79
CA ARG A 747 -25.17 -27.69 -1.16
C ARG A 747 -25.08 -27.08 -2.57
N ARG A 748 -23.87 -26.86 -3.09
CA ARG A 748 -23.56 -26.29 -4.42
C ARG A 748 -23.13 -27.35 -5.45
N LEU A 749 -23.14 -28.62 -5.08
CA LEU A 749 -23.04 -29.74 -6.01
C LEU A 749 -24.42 -30.37 -6.26
N THR A 750 -25.47 -29.89 -5.58
CA THR A 750 -26.84 -30.33 -5.83
C THR A 750 -27.32 -29.97 -7.25
N ARG A 751 -28.26 -30.77 -7.78
CA ARG A 751 -28.87 -30.62 -9.12
C ARG A 751 -29.34 -29.19 -9.45
N ARG A 752 -29.81 -28.45 -8.44
CA ARG A 752 -30.42 -27.12 -8.62
C ARG A 752 -29.38 -25.99 -8.70
N ARG A 753 -28.18 -26.18 -8.15
CA ARG A 753 -27.18 -25.12 -7.98
C ARG A 753 -25.77 -25.67 -8.23
N LEU A 754 -25.56 -26.31 -9.38
CA LEU A 754 -24.25 -26.86 -9.74
C LEU A 754 -23.25 -25.73 -10.03
N ASP A 755 -22.32 -25.52 -9.12
CA ASP A 755 -21.24 -24.54 -9.24
C ASP A 755 -19.93 -25.23 -9.62
N VAL A 756 -19.36 -24.86 -10.77
CA VAL A 756 -18.07 -25.42 -11.23
C VAL A 756 -16.93 -24.99 -10.30
N VAL A 757 -16.99 -23.79 -9.72
CA VAL A 757 -15.94 -23.28 -8.83
C VAL A 757 -15.91 -24.10 -7.52
N ALA A 758 -17.06 -24.59 -7.05
CA ALA A 758 -17.13 -25.47 -5.88
C ALA A 758 -16.29 -26.76 -6.06
N THR A 759 -16.23 -27.31 -7.29
CA THR A 759 -15.37 -28.47 -7.59
C THR A 759 -13.88 -28.13 -7.43
N GLN A 760 -13.47 -26.92 -7.79
CA GLN A 760 -12.09 -26.48 -7.66
C GLN A 760 -11.73 -26.16 -6.21
N VAL A 761 -12.67 -25.64 -5.42
CA VAL A 761 -12.52 -25.51 -3.95
C VAL A 761 -12.34 -26.86 -3.29
N LEU A 762 -13.09 -27.88 -3.71
CA LEU A 762 -12.93 -29.25 -3.21
C LEU A 762 -11.54 -29.82 -3.52
N VAL A 763 -11.02 -29.60 -4.74
CA VAL A 763 -9.63 -29.95 -5.10
C VAL A 763 -8.63 -29.28 -4.17
N LEU A 764 -8.81 -27.99 -3.88
CA LEU A 764 -7.94 -27.25 -2.97
C LEU A 764 -7.99 -27.85 -1.55
N LEU A 765 -9.18 -28.15 -1.02
CA LEU A 765 -9.33 -28.75 0.32
C LEU A 765 -8.66 -30.12 0.41
N VAL A 766 -8.86 -30.98 -0.60
CA VAL A 766 -8.24 -32.32 -0.67
C VAL A 766 -6.72 -32.23 -0.72
N ARG A 767 -6.16 -31.23 -1.43
CA ARG A 767 -4.70 -30.98 -1.47
C ARG A 767 -4.12 -30.52 -0.14
N LEU A 768 -4.85 -29.70 0.59
CA LEU A 768 -4.34 -29.03 1.80
C LEU A 768 -4.42 -29.89 3.05
N VAL A 769 -5.45 -30.72 3.17
CA VAL A 769 -5.68 -31.56 4.35
C VAL A 769 -5.11 -32.98 4.16
N GLY A 770 -5.08 -33.49 2.93
CA GLY A 770 -4.63 -34.85 2.66
C GLY A 770 -5.73 -35.89 2.86
N SER A 771 -5.35 -37.07 3.33
CA SER A 771 -6.17 -38.28 3.31
C SER A 771 -7.30 -38.33 4.32
N ASP A 772 -7.15 -37.70 5.49
CA ASP A 772 -8.20 -37.59 6.51
C ASP A 772 -9.51 -36.98 5.96
N VAL A 773 -9.41 -36.24 4.86
CA VAL A 773 -10.55 -35.65 4.15
C VAL A 773 -11.27 -36.64 3.25
N VAL A 774 -10.58 -37.63 2.69
CA VAL A 774 -11.20 -38.57 1.75
C VAL A 774 -12.25 -39.44 2.47
N GLU A 775 -11.99 -39.85 3.71
CA GLU A 775 -12.96 -40.57 4.53
C GLU A 775 -14.19 -39.72 4.86
N LYS A 776 -13.99 -38.44 5.20
CA LYS A 776 -15.08 -37.51 5.56
C LYS A 776 -15.86 -36.98 4.35
N ALA A 777 -15.22 -36.93 3.19
CA ALA A 777 -15.82 -36.42 1.95
C ALA A 777 -16.50 -37.50 1.10
N GLY A 778 -16.62 -38.74 1.60
CA GLY A 778 -17.22 -39.87 0.88
C GLY A 778 -18.56 -39.52 0.23
N ASP A 779 -19.50 -38.96 1.00
CA ASP A 779 -20.83 -38.55 0.52
C ASP A 779 -20.76 -37.50 -0.60
N VAL A 780 -19.80 -36.57 -0.52
CA VAL A 780 -19.61 -35.51 -1.52
C VAL A 780 -18.98 -36.07 -2.79
N VAL A 781 -18.11 -37.08 -2.66
CA VAL A 781 -17.54 -37.81 -3.80
C VAL A 781 -18.62 -38.65 -4.50
N GLU A 782 -19.54 -39.28 -3.76
CA GLU A 782 -20.72 -39.93 -4.32
C GLU A 782 -21.60 -38.94 -5.10
N GLU A 783 -21.87 -37.76 -4.51
CA GLU A 783 -22.61 -36.68 -5.19
C GLU A 783 -21.90 -36.23 -6.49
N CYS A 784 -20.57 -36.15 -6.50
CA CYS A 784 -19.79 -35.85 -7.71
C CYS A 784 -20.04 -36.86 -8.83
N PHE A 785 -20.15 -38.15 -8.50
CA PHE A 785 -20.44 -39.17 -9.52
C PHE A 785 -21.87 -39.09 -10.03
N ASP A 786 -22.85 -38.83 -9.17
CA ASP A 786 -24.22 -38.64 -9.61
C ASP A 786 -24.37 -37.41 -10.51
N ARG A 787 -23.59 -36.35 -10.25
CA ARG A 787 -23.50 -35.19 -11.15
C ARG A 787 -22.78 -35.53 -12.46
N LEU A 788 -21.74 -36.37 -12.44
CA LEU A 788 -21.07 -36.82 -13.67
C LEU A 788 -22.02 -37.60 -14.58
N ASP A 789 -22.82 -38.50 -14.02
CA ASP A 789 -23.79 -39.29 -14.79
C ASP A 789 -24.93 -38.43 -15.34
N GLU A 790 -25.41 -37.44 -14.58
CA GLU A 790 -26.47 -36.52 -15.01
C GLU A 790 -25.99 -35.47 -16.05
N PHE A 791 -24.78 -34.94 -15.91
CA PHE A 791 -24.25 -33.83 -16.70
C PHE A 791 -23.11 -34.21 -17.66
N HIS A 792 -23.03 -35.48 -18.06
CA HIS A 792 -21.99 -36.00 -18.97
C HIS A 792 -21.88 -35.28 -20.33
N GLY A 793 -22.89 -34.49 -20.73
CA GLY A 793 -22.87 -33.68 -21.97
C GLY A 793 -22.24 -32.30 -21.84
N TYR A 794 -21.82 -31.87 -20.64
CA TYR A 794 -21.25 -30.54 -20.41
C TYR A 794 -19.75 -30.62 -20.06
N ASP A 795 -18.90 -30.35 -21.05
CA ASP A 795 -17.44 -30.49 -20.95
C ASP A 795 -16.83 -29.78 -19.73
N VAL A 796 -17.24 -28.55 -19.44
CA VAL A 796 -16.67 -27.73 -18.34
C VAL A 796 -16.97 -28.34 -16.97
N VAL A 797 -18.18 -28.88 -16.80
CA VAL A 797 -18.63 -29.52 -15.55
C VAL A 797 -17.92 -30.85 -15.36
N VAL A 798 -17.88 -31.68 -16.41
CA VAL A 798 -17.20 -32.98 -16.39
C VAL A 798 -15.71 -32.81 -16.12
N GLU A 799 -15.07 -31.82 -16.74
CA GLU A 799 -13.66 -31.51 -16.49
C GLU A 799 -13.40 -31.16 -15.01
N GLY A 800 -14.26 -30.33 -14.42
CA GLY A 800 -14.17 -29.95 -13.01
C GLY A 800 -14.34 -31.14 -12.06
N LEU A 801 -15.39 -31.95 -12.27
CA LEU A 801 -15.68 -33.12 -11.44
C LEU A 801 -14.62 -34.22 -11.58
N VAL A 802 -14.15 -34.51 -12.80
CA VAL A 802 -13.04 -35.47 -13.01
C VAL A 802 -11.75 -34.97 -12.35
N ASN A 803 -11.52 -33.65 -12.31
CA ASN A 803 -10.36 -33.10 -11.60
C ASN A 803 -10.39 -33.44 -10.10
N VAL A 804 -11.56 -33.36 -9.48
CA VAL A 804 -11.76 -33.76 -8.07
C VAL A 804 -11.37 -35.22 -7.89
N LEU A 805 -11.90 -36.12 -8.73
CA LEU A 805 -11.60 -37.55 -8.65
C LEU A 805 -10.11 -37.86 -8.85
N VAL A 806 -9.45 -37.16 -9.78
CA VAL A 806 -8.00 -37.28 -10.00
C VAL A 806 -7.21 -36.86 -8.75
N GLU A 807 -7.65 -35.81 -8.05
CA GLU A 807 -6.96 -35.37 -6.86
C GLU A 807 -7.20 -36.30 -5.67
N VAL A 808 -8.43 -36.78 -5.48
CA VAL A 808 -8.77 -37.79 -4.45
C VAL A 808 -7.92 -39.06 -4.63
N THR A 809 -7.80 -39.58 -5.86
CA THR A 809 -6.98 -40.77 -6.13
C THR A 809 -5.48 -40.56 -5.90
N LYS A 810 -4.95 -39.35 -6.14
CA LYS A 810 -3.56 -39.02 -5.80
C LYS A 810 -3.31 -39.00 -4.29
N CYS A 811 -4.24 -38.42 -3.52
CA CYS A 811 -4.13 -38.42 -2.06
C CYS A 811 -4.11 -39.84 -1.51
N LEU A 812 -4.98 -40.72 -2.02
CA LEU A 812 -4.99 -42.15 -1.66
C LEU A 812 -3.69 -42.89 -2.03
N ARG A 813 -3.05 -42.53 -3.14
CA ARG A 813 -1.76 -43.11 -3.55
C ARG A 813 -0.62 -42.78 -2.58
N ASN A 814 -0.64 -41.59 -1.97
CA ASN A 814 0.44 -41.16 -1.07
C ASN A 814 0.41 -41.88 0.28
N GLU A 815 -0.74 -42.44 0.68
CA GLU A 815 -0.87 -43.23 1.91
C GLU A 815 -0.52 -44.72 1.74
N ALA A 816 -0.61 -45.26 0.53
CA ALA A 816 -0.21 -46.64 0.29
C ALA A 816 1.25 -46.81 0.73
N PRO A 817 1.56 -47.64 1.74
CA PRO A 817 2.91 -47.76 2.24
C PRO A 817 3.84 -48.15 1.10
N GLN A 818 4.73 -47.24 0.71
CA GLN A 818 5.81 -47.50 -0.25
C GLN A 818 6.76 -48.65 0.21
N ASN A 819 6.52 -49.20 1.41
CA ASN A 819 7.24 -50.30 2.03
C ASN A 819 6.70 -51.69 1.71
N ALA A 820 5.61 -51.83 0.97
CA ALA A 820 5.16 -53.13 0.45
C ALA A 820 5.40 -53.18 -1.06
N LYS A 821 6.67 -53.23 -1.49
CA LYS A 821 6.94 -54.07 -2.67
C LYS A 821 6.42 -55.46 -2.26
N PRO A 822 5.44 -56.06 -2.95
CA PRO A 822 5.18 -57.48 -2.72
C PRO A 822 6.55 -58.15 -2.82
N VAL A 823 6.90 -58.95 -1.81
CA VAL A 823 8.04 -59.85 -1.90
C VAL A 823 7.80 -60.60 -3.21
N LYS A 824 8.53 -60.21 -4.27
CA LYS A 824 8.42 -60.87 -5.56
C LYS A 824 8.82 -62.31 -5.24
N GLU A 825 7.85 -63.22 -5.29
CA GLU A 825 8.20 -64.64 -5.33
C GLU A 825 9.26 -64.78 -6.44
N PRO A 826 10.38 -65.45 -6.15
CA PRO A 826 11.46 -65.57 -7.12
C PRO A 826 10.86 -66.18 -8.39
N ARG A 827 10.85 -65.39 -9.48
CA ARG A 827 10.38 -65.79 -10.80
C ARG A 827 10.89 -67.20 -11.09
N TYR A 828 9.98 -68.19 -11.18
CA TYR A 828 10.34 -69.52 -11.65
C TYR A 828 10.61 -69.43 -13.16
N THR A 829 11.83 -69.07 -13.52
CA THR A 829 12.33 -69.30 -14.87
C THR A 829 12.72 -70.78 -14.93
N PRO A 830 12.17 -71.59 -15.86
CA PRO A 830 12.57 -73.00 -16.05
C PRO A 830 14.08 -73.15 -16.33
N TYR A 831 14.72 -72.04 -16.72
CA TYR A 831 16.16 -71.87 -16.80
C TYR A 831 16.55 -70.66 -15.98
N ALA A 832 17.07 -70.88 -14.76
CA ALA A 832 17.87 -69.85 -14.11
C ALA A 832 19.00 -69.47 -15.08
N ARG A 833 19.04 -68.21 -15.53
CA ARG A 833 20.24 -67.67 -16.17
C ARG A 833 21.34 -67.81 -15.12
N VAL A 834 22.24 -68.77 -15.36
CA VAL A 834 23.47 -68.94 -14.60
C VAL A 834 24.36 -67.75 -14.96
N SER A 835 24.12 -66.61 -14.32
CA SER A 835 24.99 -65.43 -14.48
C SER A 835 26.37 -65.67 -13.85
N ASP A 836 26.54 -66.75 -13.10
CA ASP A 836 27.80 -67.14 -12.51
C ASP A 836 27.93 -68.68 -12.54
N ILE A 837 29.01 -69.21 -13.11
CA ILE A 837 29.26 -70.66 -13.23
C ILE A 837 29.24 -71.35 -11.84
N THR A 838 29.42 -70.57 -10.79
CA THR A 838 29.27 -70.95 -9.37
C THR A 838 27.87 -71.45 -9.03
N GLY A 839 26.80 -70.85 -9.60
CA GLY A 839 25.42 -71.29 -9.41
C GLY A 839 25.15 -72.65 -10.06
N PHE A 840 25.78 -72.92 -11.20
CA PHE A 840 25.78 -74.25 -11.82
C PHE A 840 26.55 -75.25 -10.96
N PHE A 841 27.71 -74.89 -10.40
CA PHE A 841 28.45 -75.77 -9.49
C PHE A 841 27.72 -76.02 -8.16
N GLN A 842 26.93 -75.05 -7.67
CA GLN A 842 26.11 -75.19 -6.47
C GLN A 842 24.91 -76.11 -6.73
N TRP A 843 24.19 -75.91 -7.85
CA TRP A 843 23.13 -76.82 -8.30
C TRP A 843 23.65 -78.23 -8.60
N TYR A 844 24.81 -78.35 -9.26
CA TYR A 844 25.43 -79.65 -9.58
C TYR A 844 25.82 -80.44 -8.33
N ARG A 845 26.27 -79.76 -7.27
CA ARG A 845 26.55 -80.37 -5.96
C ARG A 845 25.28 -80.82 -5.23
N GLN A 846 24.18 -80.09 -5.38
CA GLN A 846 22.91 -80.34 -4.69
C GLN A 846 21.92 -81.20 -5.50
N ARG A 847 22.26 -81.58 -6.73
CA ARG A 847 21.47 -82.41 -7.66
C ARG A 847 20.92 -83.71 -7.05
N HIS A 848 21.62 -84.28 -6.07
CA HIS A 848 21.22 -85.53 -5.41
C HIS A 848 20.63 -85.33 -4.00
N ASP A 849 20.59 -84.10 -3.48
CA ASP A 849 20.00 -83.74 -2.19
C ASP A 849 18.53 -83.26 -2.29
N LEU A 850 17.98 -83.24 -3.51
CA LEU A 850 16.54 -83.12 -3.71
C LEU A 850 15.87 -84.41 -3.24
N LYS A 851 15.53 -84.49 -1.94
CA LYS A 851 14.33 -85.22 -1.57
C LYS A 851 13.22 -84.67 -2.45
N ALA A 852 12.51 -85.54 -3.15
CA ALA A 852 11.21 -85.19 -3.69
C ALA A 852 10.37 -84.72 -2.51
N GLU A 853 10.28 -83.41 -2.30
CA GLU A 853 9.05 -82.85 -1.80
C GLU A 853 8.06 -83.14 -2.93
N GLU A 854 7.37 -84.28 -2.80
CA GLU A 854 6.00 -84.39 -3.27
C GLU A 854 5.28 -83.20 -2.62
N GLU A 855 5.28 -82.06 -3.30
CA GLU A 855 4.24 -81.07 -3.09
C GLU A 855 2.95 -81.84 -3.33
N ASP A 856 2.24 -82.10 -2.25
CA ASP A 856 0.88 -82.64 -2.23
C ASP A 856 -0.04 -81.57 -2.81
N VAL A 857 0.13 -81.29 -4.12
CA VAL A 857 -0.78 -80.48 -4.90
C VAL A 857 -2.03 -81.33 -5.01
N ASN A 858 -2.96 -81.11 -4.07
CA ASN A 858 -4.30 -81.66 -4.11
C ASN A 858 -5.02 -81.02 -5.31
N TYR A 859 -4.73 -81.54 -6.51
CA TYR A 859 -5.61 -81.37 -7.65
C TYR A 859 -6.94 -81.98 -7.22
N GLY A 860 -7.88 -81.13 -6.80
CA GLY A 860 -9.23 -81.55 -6.42
C GLY A 860 -9.84 -82.52 -7.45
N PRO A 861 -10.92 -83.24 -7.11
CA PRO A 861 -11.34 -84.44 -7.84
C PRO A 861 -11.35 -84.20 -9.36
N ALA A 862 -10.45 -84.87 -10.07
CA ALA A 862 -10.33 -84.73 -11.51
C ALA A 862 -11.72 -84.93 -12.16
N PRO A 863 -12.18 -84.01 -13.02
CA PRO A 863 -13.54 -84.03 -13.55
C PRO A 863 -13.76 -85.31 -14.35
N ARG A 864 -14.62 -86.20 -13.85
CA ARG A 864 -14.97 -87.48 -14.48
C ARG A 864 -16.00 -87.35 -15.62
N ARG A 865 -16.17 -86.16 -16.20
CA ARG A 865 -17.01 -85.92 -17.37
C ARG A 865 -16.34 -84.93 -18.32
N ALA A 866 -16.50 -85.19 -19.62
CA ALA A 866 -15.98 -84.33 -20.67
C ALA A 866 -16.59 -82.93 -20.57
N TRP A 867 -15.77 -81.90 -20.79
CA TRP A 867 -16.23 -80.52 -20.85
C TRP A 867 -17.13 -80.32 -22.08
N GLY A 868 -18.42 -80.07 -21.83
CA GLY A 868 -19.37 -79.60 -22.83
C GLY A 868 -20.40 -80.62 -23.29
N GLU A 869 -21.44 -80.85 -22.49
CA GLU A 869 -22.81 -81.11 -22.97
C GLU A 869 -23.80 -80.39 -22.03
N ASP A 870 -24.80 -79.76 -22.65
CA ASP A 870 -25.71 -78.77 -22.06
C ASP A 870 -26.76 -79.33 -21.09
N LYS A 871 -27.14 -78.45 -20.14
CA LYS A 871 -28.35 -78.37 -19.30
C LYS A 871 -29.39 -79.49 -19.42
N GLU A 872 -29.72 -80.08 -18.27
CA GLU A 872 -31.11 -80.35 -17.89
C GLU A 872 -31.30 -80.32 -16.37
N LYS A 873 -32.46 -79.83 -15.94
CA LYS A 873 -32.83 -79.45 -14.57
C LYS A 873 -32.90 -80.64 -13.60
N SER A 874 -32.42 -80.45 -12.38
CA SER A 874 -33.12 -80.93 -11.18
C SER A 874 -32.76 -80.04 -9.98
N THR A 875 -33.77 -79.28 -9.55
CA THR A 875 -33.92 -78.65 -8.24
C THR A 875 -33.85 -79.69 -7.12
N GLU A 876 -33.46 -79.22 -5.92
CA GLU A 876 -33.42 -79.91 -4.63
C GLU A 876 -32.05 -80.54 -4.28
N GLU A 877 -31.12 -79.72 -3.80
CA GLU A 877 -30.08 -80.04 -2.78
C GLU A 877 -29.17 -78.81 -2.48
N GLU A 878 -29.76 -77.63 -2.22
CA GLU A 878 -29.00 -76.38 -1.92
C GLU A 878 -29.11 -75.89 -0.47
N GLU A 879 -29.61 -76.69 0.48
CA GLU A 879 -29.72 -76.27 1.89
C GLU A 879 -28.65 -76.84 2.84
N ASP A 880 -27.82 -77.81 2.42
CA ASP A 880 -26.77 -78.40 3.28
C ASP A 880 -25.32 -78.09 2.87
N ALA A 881 -25.11 -77.16 1.92
CA ALA A 881 -23.78 -76.68 1.50
C ALA A 881 -23.33 -75.38 2.22
N ALA A 882 -24.10 -74.88 3.18
CA ALA A 882 -23.85 -73.60 3.85
C ALA A 882 -23.06 -73.70 5.18
N ILE A 883 -22.71 -74.90 5.67
CA ILE A 883 -22.10 -75.07 7.01
C ILE A 883 -20.69 -75.72 6.96
N ARG A 884 -20.09 -75.89 5.78
CA ARG A 884 -18.68 -76.35 5.63
C ARG A 884 -17.88 -75.53 4.61
N LYS A 885 -17.89 -74.21 4.75
CA LYS A 885 -16.92 -73.29 4.14
C LYS A 885 -16.35 -72.36 5.21
N THR A 886 -15.63 -72.94 6.16
CA THR A 886 -14.69 -72.24 7.03
C THR A 886 -13.40 -73.04 6.98
N GLU A 887 -12.32 -72.36 6.64
CA GLU A 887 -10.95 -72.86 6.38
C GLU A 887 -10.65 -73.26 4.91
N ASN A 888 -10.77 -72.29 4.01
CA ASN A 888 -9.88 -72.18 2.84
C ASN A 888 -8.93 -70.98 3.08
N PRO A 889 -7.60 -71.12 3.00
CA PRO A 889 -6.64 -70.02 3.21
C PRO A 889 -6.41 -69.12 1.96
N SER A 890 -7.45 -68.89 1.13
CA SER A 890 -7.35 -68.11 -0.12
C SER A 890 -8.38 -66.99 -0.28
N ASP A 891 -9.18 -66.66 0.74
CA ASP A 891 -10.06 -65.48 0.66
C ASP A 891 -9.31 -64.22 1.15
N GLU A 892 -9.05 -63.29 0.22
CA GLU A 892 -8.48 -61.96 0.48
C GLU A 892 -9.26 -61.21 1.59
N PRO A 893 -8.60 -60.35 2.40
CA PRO A 893 -9.28 -59.55 3.43
C PRO A 893 -10.38 -58.66 2.82
N PRO A 894 -11.44 -58.32 3.59
CA PRO A 894 -12.52 -57.47 3.10
C PRO A 894 -11.97 -56.13 2.59
N PRO A 895 -12.52 -55.58 1.48
CA PRO A 895 -12.00 -54.37 0.88
C PRO A 895 -12.09 -53.21 1.87
N THR A 896 -11.00 -52.47 2.04
CA THR A 896 -11.01 -51.22 2.81
C THR A 896 -11.97 -50.20 2.17
N PRO A 897 -12.53 -49.25 2.93
CA PRO A 897 -13.45 -48.24 2.37
C PRO A 897 -12.81 -47.45 1.21
N THR A 898 -11.51 -47.21 1.28
CA THR A 898 -10.70 -46.58 0.21
C THR A 898 -10.58 -47.46 -1.05
N GLN A 899 -10.47 -48.78 -0.89
CA GLN A 899 -10.48 -49.74 -2.01
C GLN A 899 -11.86 -49.81 -2.68
N ALA A 900 -12.95 -49.77 -1.89
CA ALA A 900 -14.31 -49.74 -2.42
C ALA A 900 -14.58 -48.48 -3.24
N LEU A 901 -14.19 -47.30 -2.74
CA LEU A 901 -14.29 -46.03 -3.45
C LEU A 901 -13.46 -46.07 -4.75
N THR A 902 -12.23 -46.56 -4.72
CA THR A 902 -11.37 -46.63 -5.91
C THR A 902 -11.94 -47.59 -6.96
N LYS A 903 -12.55 -48.70 -6.55
CA LYS A 903 -13.27 -49.62 -7.46
C LYS A 903 -14.46 -48.93 -8.14
N GLN A 904 -15.20 -48.09 -7.42
CA GLN A 904 -16.30 -47.28 -7.98
C GLN A 904 -15.79 -46.19 -8.95
N ILE A 905 -14.68 -45.54 -8.61
CA ILE A 905 -13.98 -44.58 -9.50
C ILE A 905 -13.62 -45.26 -10.82
N VAL A 906 -13.00 -46.43 -10.79
CA VAL A 906 -12.62 -47.15 -12.00
C VAL A 906 -13.86 -47.53 -12.81
N SER A 907 -14.86 -48.18 -12.22
CA SER A 907 -16.02 -48.68 -12.98
C SER A 907 -16.84 -47.57 -13.65
N ARG A 908 -17.08 -46.44 -12.97
CA ARG A 908 -17.85 -45.31 -13.53
C ARG A 908 -17.02 -44.47 -14.52
N SER A 909 -15.70 -44.39 -14.35
CA SER A 909 -14.86 -43.58 -15.24
C SER A 909 -14.60 -44.20 -16.63
N LEU A 910 -14.77 -45.52 -16.79
CA LEU A 910 -14.53 -46.22 -18.05
C LEU A 910 -15.37 -45.68 -19.22
N TYR A 911 -16.64 -45.32 -18.97
CA TYR A 911 -17.56 -44.82 -20.00
C TYR A 911 -17.09 -43.49 -20.63
N PHE A 912 -16.27 -42.73 -19.92
CA PHE A 912 -15.78 -41.44 -20.39
C PHE A 912 -14.51 -41.54 -21.26
N LEU A 913 -13.92 -42.74 -21.45
CA LEU A 913 -12.80 -42.94 -22.39
C LEU A 913 -13.18 -42.61 -23.84
N THR A 914 -14.47 -42.69 -24.18
CA THR A 914 -15.02 -42.38 -25.51
C THR A 914 -15.57 -40.95 -25.62
N HIS A 915 -15.35 -40.10 -24.61
CA HIS A 915 -15.87 -38.74 -24.58
C HIS A 915 -15.33 -37.87 -25.75
N GLY A 916 -16.13 -36.89 -26.19
CA GLY A 916 -15.83 -36.01 -27.32
C GLY A 916 -14.63 -35.07 -27.05
N SER A 917 -14.54 -34.53 -25.84
CA SER A 917 -13.42 -33.67 -25.43
C SER A 917 -12.13 -34.47 -25.16
N PRO A 918 -11.01 -34.14 -25.82
CA PRO A 918 -9.72 -34.83 -25.61
C PRO A 918 -9.13 -34.57 -24.22
N VAL A 919 -9.40 -33.41 -23.62
CA VAL A 919 -8.91 -33.06 -22.27
C VAL A 919 -9.50 -34.00 -21.22
N ILE A 920 -10.80 -34.28 -21.30
CA ILE A 920 -11.49 -35.21 -20.42
C ILE A 920 -10.90 -36.61 -20.57
N ARG A 921 -10.73 -37.10 -21.82
CA ARG A 921 -10.09 -38.40 -22.09
C ARG A 921 -8.72 -38.53 -21.44
N ALA A 922 -7.86 -37.52 -21.59
CA ALA A 922 -6.53 -37.52 -20.98
C ALA A 922 -6.57 -37.52 -19.44
N ARG A 923 -7.50 -36.78 -18.83
CA ARG A 923 -7.67 -36.75 -17.37
C ARG A 923 -8.15 -38.10 -16.83
N ILE A 924 -9.05 -38.79 -17.53
CA ILE A 924 -9.53 -40.12 -17.14
C ILE A 924 -8.44 -41.17 -17.27
N LEU A 925 -7.64 -41.12 -18.33
CA LEU A 925 -6.47 -42.01 -18.46
C LEU A 925 -5.50 -41.83 -17.28
N LYS A 926 -5.28 -40.59 -16.83
CA LYS A 926 -4.50 -40.30 -15.62
C LYS A 926 -5.19 -40.76 -14.34
N LEU A 927 -6.50 -40.56 -14.21
CA LEU A 927 -7.30 -41.06 -13.09
C LEU A 927 -7.13 -42.57 -12.95
N LEU A 928 -7.31 -43.32 -14.05
CA LEU A 928 -7.14 -44.77 -14.07
C LEU A 928 -5.70 -45.14 -13.70
N ALA A 929 -4.71 -44.42 -14.21
CA ALA A 929 -3.29 -44.68 -13.91
C ALA A 929 -2.97 -44.51 -12.42
N PHE A 930 -3.53 -43.50 -11.77
CA PHE A 930 -3.37 -43.27 -10.32
C PHE A 930 -4.17 -44.25 -9.46
N SER A 931 -5.22 -44.88 -10.01
CA SER A 931 -6.08 -45.83 -9.30
C SER A 931 -5.48 -47.25 -9.20
N ILE A 932 -4.56 -47.62 -10.10
CA ILE A 932 -3.98 -48.98 -10.20
C ILE A 932 -3.29 -49.46 -8.91
N PRO A 933 -2.42 -48.67 -8.25
CA PRO A 933 -1.67 -49.15 -7.08
C PRO A 933 -2.55 -49.49 -5.88
N ASN A 934 -3.79 -48.98 -5.84
CA ASN A 934 -4.67 -49.04 -4.68
C ASN A 934 -5.68 -50.20 -4.77
N ILE A 935 -5.73 -50.97 -5.88
CA ILE A 935 -6.73 -52.02 -6.11
C ILE A 935 -6.02 -53.39 -6.25
N PRO A 936 -6.55 -54.47 -5.63
CA PRO A 936 -6.03 -55.83 -5.85
C PRO A 936 -6.21 -56.31 -7.29
N SER A 937 -5.27 -57.13 -7.75
CA SER A 937 -5.20 -57.66 -9.13
C SER A 937 -6.50 -58.36 -9.58
N SER A 938 -7.19 -59.02 -8.65
CA SER A 938 -8.45 -59.75 -8.86
C SER A 938 -9.60 -58.85 -9.31
N ALA A 939 -9.71 -57.64 -8.74
CA ALA A 939 -10.83 -56.73 -8.99
C ALA A 939 -10.62 -55.81 -10.21
N LEU A 940 -9.37 -55.51 -10.55
CA LEU A 940 -9.02 -54.55 -11.60
C LEU A 940 -9.03 -55.15 -13.01
N MET A 941 -8.58 -56.41 -13.15
CA MET A 941 -8.40 -57.06 -14.45
C MET A 941 -9.66 -57.20 -15.31
N PRO A 942 -10.86 -57.52 -14.75
CA PRO A 942 -12.10 -57.55 -15.52
C PRO A 942 -12.47 -56.19 -16.12
N ALA A 943 -12.27 -55.10 -15.35
CA ALA A 943 -12.53 -53.73 -15.78
C ALA A 943 -11.56 -53.25 -16.87
N ILE A 944 -10.27 -53.62 -16.76
CA ILE A 944 -9.30 -53.34 -17.83
C ILE A 944 -9.63 -54.14 -19.08
N HIS A 945 -10.03 -55.41 -18.95
CA HIS A 945 -10.32 -56.24 -20.11
C HIS A 945 -11.47 -55.67 -20.96
N SER A 946 -12.56 -55.21 -20.31
CA SER A 946 -13.66 -54.56 -21.02
C SER A 946 -13.24 -53.21 -21.64
N ALA A 947 -12.35 -52.47 -20.99
CA ALA A 947 -11.87 -51.18 -21.45
C ALA A 947 -10.72 -51.22 -22.48
N TRP A 948 -10.06 -52.38 -22.64
CA TRP A 948 -8.81 -52.52 -23.39
C TRP A 948 -8.88 -52.02 -24.84
N PRO A 949 -9.93 -52.34 -25.63
CA PRO A 949 -10.05 -51.83 -27.00
C PRO A 949 -10.13 -50.29 -27.05
N PHE A 950 -10.81 -49.69 -26.06
CA PHE A 950 -10.96 -48.24 -25.98
C PHE A 950 -9.63 -47.58 -25.58
N ILE A 951 -8.89 -48.16 -24.64
CA ILE A 951 -7.54 -47.72 -24.25
C ILE A 951 -6.59 -47.76 -25.46
N LEU A 952 -6.57 -48.88 -26.19
CA LEU A 952 -5.74 -49.04 -27.39
C LEU A 952 -6.09 -48.04 -28.50
N ASN A 953 -7.37 -47.66 -28.65
CA ASN A 953 -7.79 -46.66 -29.63
C ASN A 953 -7.28 -45.25 -29.28
N ARG A 954 -6.98 -44.97 -28.01
CA ARG A 954 -6.43 -43.66 -27.59
C ARG A 954 -4.96 -43.46 -27.96
N LEU A 955 -4.22 -44.52 -28.27
CA LEU A 955 -2.87 -44.41 -28.84
C LEU A 955 -2.86 -43.83 -30.26
N SER A 956 -4.01 -43.84 -30.94
CA SER A 956 -4.19 -43.34 -32.31
C SER A 956 -4.98 -42.02 -32.34
N ASP A 957 -5.00 -41.29 -31.21
CA ASP A 957 -5.69 -39.99 -31.09
C ASP A 957 -4.91 -38.87 -31.80
N GLN A 958 -5.61 -37.83 -32.26
CA GLN A 958 -4.99 -36.67 -32.92
C GLN A 958 -4.17 -35.84 -31.92
N GLU A 959 -4.63 -35.77 -30.68
CA GLU A 959 -4.03 -34.97 -29.63
C GLU A 959 -2.91 -35.74 -28.91
N THR A 960 -1.69 -35.22 -29.03
CA THR A 960 -0.46 -35.81 -28.46
C THR A 960 -0.54 -36.03 -26.94
N PHE A 961 -1.17 -35.12 -26.19
CA PHE A 961 -1.25 -35.25 -24.74
C PHE A 961 -2.15 -36.42 -24.30
N VAL A 962 -3.13 -36.83 -25.11
CA VAL A 962 -3.96 -38.02 -24.84
C VAL A 962 -3.12 -39.28 -24.99
N VAL A 963 -2.36 -39.39 -26.08
CA VAL A 963 -1.44 -40.50 -26.34
C VAL A 963 -0.41 -40.64 -25.20
N SER A 964 0.14 -39.52 -24.72
CA SER A 964 1.06 -39.54 -23.57
C SER A 964 0.40 -40.02 -22.28
N ALA A 965 -0.87 -39.68 -22.04
CA ALA A 965 -1.62 -40.16 -20.89
C ALA A 965 -1.97 -41.65 -21.00
N THR A 966 -2.25 -42.14 -22.21
CA THR A 966 -2.46 -43.57 -22.49
C THR A 966 -1.17 -44.36 -22.27
N ALA A 967 -0.03 -43.84 -22.74
CA ALA A 967 1.28 -44.43 -22.46
C ALA A 967 1.50 -44.51 -20.94
N PHE A 968 1.29 -43.42 -20.21
CA PHE A 968 1.41 -43.43 -18.74
C PHE A 968 0.50 -44.46 -18.05
N LEU A 969 -0.73 -44.67 -18.53
CA LEU A 969 -1.60 -45.73 -18.02
C LEU A 969 -0.99 -47.12 -18.26
N ILE A 970 -0.44 -47.38 -19.44
CA ILE A 970 0.22 -48.65 -19.78
C ILE A 970 1.49 -48.86 -18.94
N GLU A 971 2.25 -47.80 -18.66
CA GLU A 971 3.41 -47.82 -17.76
C GLU A 971 3.01 -48.31 -16.37
N MET A 972 1.98 -47.69 -15.77
CA MET A 972 1.47 -48.06 -14.46
C MET A 972 0.93 -49.49 -14.43
N LEU A 973 0.25 -49.93 -15.51
CA LEU A 973 -0.20 -51.32 -15.66
C LEU A 973 0.97 -52.30 -15.77
N SER A 974 2.02 -51.95 -16.51
CA SER A 974 3.19 -52.82 -16.66
C SER A 974 3.97 -52.98 -15.35
N THR A 975 4.05 -51.90 -14.55
CA THR A 975 4.79 -51.89 -13.28
C THR A 975 4.09 -52.71 -12.19
N HIS A 976 2.76 -52.54 -12.04
CA HIS A 976 2.01 -53.19 -10.97
C HIS A 976 1.35 -54.52 -11.36
N MET A 977 1.09 -54.75 -12.66
CA MET A 977 0.33 -55.90 -13.17
C MET A 977 1.07 -56.62 -14.32
N GLY A 978 2.40 -56.63 -14.29
CA GLY A 978 3.25 -57.11 -15.40
C GLY A 978 2.97 -58.53 -15.87
N GLU A 979 2.65 -59.46 -14.97
CA GLU A 979 2.38 -60.88 -15.28
C GLU A 979 1.17 -61.07 -16.21
N TYR A 980 0.13 -60.25 -16.03
CA TYR A 980 -1.10 -60.33 -16.82
C TYR A 980 -1.06 -59.51 -18.12
N MET A 981 -0.07 -58.63 -18.26
CA MET A 981 0.00 -57.67 -19.36
C MET A 981 0.91 -58.11 -20.52
N PHE A 982 1.56 -59.27 -20.44
CA PHE A 982 2.51 -59.77 -21.45
C PHE A 982 1.99 -59.74 -22.90
N ARG A 983 0.91 -60.47 -23.20
CA ARG A 983 0.35 -60.53 -24.57
C ARG A 983 -0.12 -59.17 -25.04
N ARG A 984 -0.79 -58.42 -24.16
CA ARG A 984 -1.33 -57.09 -24.45
C ARG A 984 -0.26 -56.08 -24.82
N ILE A 985 0.89 -56.09 -24.14
CA ILE A 985 1.97 -55.15 -24.41
C ILE A 985 2.68 -55.49 -25.73
N TRP A 986 3.01 -56.76 -25.95
CA TRP A 986 3.81 -57.15 -27.12
C TRP A 986 2.98 -57.31 -28.39
N ASP A 987 1.76 -57.86 -28.31
CA ASP A 987 0.92 -58.11 -29.47
C ASP A 987 0.14 -56.85 -29.89
N ASP A 988 -0.36 -56.04 -28.92
CA ASP A 988 -1.23 -54.89 -29.24
C ASP A 988 -0.53 -53.52 -29.15
N VAL A 989 0.29 -53.28 -28.10
CA VAL A 989 0.87 -51.95 -27.83
C VAL A 989 2.13 -51.69 -28.66
N TRP A 990 3.06 -52.65 -28.69
CA TRP A 990 4.36 -52.48 -29.37
C TRP A 990 4.24 -52.13 -30.86
N PRO A 991 3.36 -52.78 -31.67
CA PRO A 991 3.20 -52.42 -33.07
C PRO A 991 2.76 -50.96 -33.27
N LYS A 992 1.84 -50.48 -32.43
CA LYS A 992 1.38 -49.07 -32.46
C LYS A 992 2.47 -48.10 -32.03
N PHE A 993 3.29 -48.46 -31.06
CA PHE A 993 4.42 -47.61 -30.64
C PHE A 993 5.46 -47.52 -31.76
N LYS A 994 5.71 -48.61 -32.48
CA LYS A 994 6.62 -48.63 -33.64
C LYS A 994 6.14 -47.71 -34.76
N THR A 995 4.83 -47.71 -35.07
CA THR A 995 4.26 -46.77 -36.07
C THR A 995 4.33 -45.32 -35.60
N LEU A 996 3.97 -45.05 -34.34
CA LEU A 996 4.06 -43.70 -33.75
C LEU A 996 5.50 -43.17 -33.76
N LEU A 997 6.48 -44.01 -33.42
CA LEU A 997 7.89 -43.63 -33.42
C LEU A 997 8.41 -43.26 -34.82
N ALA A 998 7.91 -43.95 -35.86
CA ALA A 998 8.23 -43.67 -37.26
C ALA A 998 7.55 -42.38 -37.76
N GLU A 999 6.29 -42.16 -37.41
CA GLU A 999 5.56 -40.93 -37.74
C GLU A 999 6.18 -39.69 -37.08
N LEU A 1000 6.53 -39.77 -35.79
CA LEU A 1000 7.22 -38.71 -35.07
C LEU A 1000 8.58 -38.40 -35.70
N GLN A 1001 9.32 -39.44 -36.11
CA GLN A 1001 10.60 -39.26 -36.80
C GLN A 1001 10.43 -38.55 -38.16
N ALA A 1002 9.43 -38.95 -38.95
CA ALA A 1002 9.15 -38.31 -40.23
C ALA A 1002 8.68 -36.85 -40.06
N GLY A 1003 7.94 -36.56 -38.98
CA GLY A 1003 7.53 -35.21 -38.60
C GLY A 1003 8.70 -34.33 -38.17
N ASP A 1004 9.60 -34.84 -37.31
CA ASP A 1004 10.80 -34.13 -36.87
C ASP A 1004 11.73 -33.79 -38.05
N GLN A 1005 11.85 -34.69 -39.04
CA GLN A 1005 12.64 -34.42 -40.26
C GLN A 1005 12.07 -33.30 -41.14
N LYS A 1006 10.74 -33.09 -41.11
CA LYS A 1006 10.04 -32.04 -41.86
C LYS A 1006 10.00 -30.70 -41.14
N ASN A 1007 10.16 -30.68 -39.81
CA ASN A 1007 10.05 -29.47 -38.99
C ASN A 1007 11.30 -28.57 -39.13
N ALA A 1008 11.11 -27.34 -39.63
CA ALA A 1008 12.18 -26.37 -39.89
C ALA A 1008 12.98 -25.94 -38.63
N LEU A 1009 12.40 -26.05 -37.44
CA LEU A 1009 13.07 -25.77 -36.16
C LEU A 1009 14.11 -26.85 -35.80
N VAL A 1010 13.88 -28.10 -36.21
CA VAL A 1010 14.82 -29.23 -35.99
C VAL A 1010 15.94 -29.20 -37.03
N GLN A 1011 15.69 -28.63 -38.22
CA GLN A 1011 16.68 -28.53 -39.30
C GLN A 1011 17.82 -27.51 -39.05
N ARG A 1012 17.76 -26.69 -37.98
CA ARG A 1012 18.85 -25.75 -37.65
C ARG A 1012 20.12 -26.43 -37.14
N GLY A 1013 20.03 -27.67 -36.64
CA GLY A 1013 21.18 -28.51 -36.32
C GLY A 1013 21.15 -29.78 -37.16
N ARG A 1014 22.17 -30.00 -38.00
CA ARG A 1014 22.24 -31.14 -38.94
C ARG A 1014 22.23 -32.52 -38.25
N ASP A 1015 22.44 -32.58 -36.94
CA ASP A 1015 22.69 -33.82 -36.18
C ASP A 1015 21.80 -34.00 -34.93
N PHE A 1016 20.76 -33.19 -34.71
CA PHE A 1016 19.90 -33.31 -33.53
C PHE A 1016 18.90 -34.48 -33.63
N VAL A 1017 18.79 -35.27 -32.56
CA VAL A 1017 17.76 -36.31 -32.42
C VAL A 1017 16.58 -35.73 -31.66
N GLY A 1018 15.61 -35.19 -32.40
CA GLY A 1018 14.40 -34.57 -31.87
C GLY A 1018 14.52 -33.05 -31.68
N ALA A 1019 13.48 -32.42 -31.14
CA ALA A 1019 13.46 -30.98 -30.89
C ALA A 1019 14.33 -30.58 -29.69
N GLU A 1020 15.00 -29.43 -29.80
CA GLU A 1020 15.90 -28.86 -28.78
C GLU A 1020 15.16 -28.45 -27.50
N SER A 1021 13.87 -28.14 -27.58
CA SER A 1021 13.05 -27.70 -26.44
C SER A 1021 12.28 -28.86 -25.81
N ALA A 1022 12.43 -29.03 -24.48
CA ALA A 1022 11.67 -29.96 -23.64
C ALA A 1022 10.14 -29.69 -23.66
N TYR A 1023 9.72 -28.49 -24.10
CA TYR A 1023 8.31 -28.11 -24.20
C TYR A 1023 7.63 -28.59 -25.49
N THR A 1024 8.38 -29.19 -26.43
CA THR A 1024 7.83 -29.68 -27.70
C THR A 1024 6.96 -30.93 -27.49
N HIS A 1025 5.85 -31.02 -28.22
CA HIS A 1025 4.94 -32.18 -28.18
C HIS A 1025 5.65 -33.51 -28.51
N SER A 1026 6.54 -33.53 -29.50
CA SER A 1026 7.31 -34.74 -29.88
C SER A 1026 8.25 -35.20 -28.76
N HIS A 1027 8.92 -34.26 -28.06
CA HIS A 1027 9.78 -34.57 -26.93
C HIS A 1027 9.04 -35.27 -25.79
N ARG A 1028 7.85 -34.77 -25.41
CA ARG A 1028 7.01 -35.36 -24.35
C ARG A 1028 6.55 -36.77 -24.70
N LEU A 1029 6.25 -37.03 -25.97
CA LEU A 1029 5.90 -38.39 -26.43
C LEU A 1029 7.09 -39.34 -26.39
N TYR A 1030 8.28 -38.91 -26.87
CA TYR A 1030 9.46 -39.76 -26.79
C TYR A 1030 9.78 -40.16 -25.35
N ARG A 1031 9.64 -39.23 -24.41
CA ARG A 1031 9.78 -39.51 -22.99
C ARG A 1031 8.76 -40.55 -22.51
N ALA A 1032 7.48 -40.35 -22.80
CA ALA A 1032 6.43 -41.30 -22.40
C ALA A 1032 6.62 -42.71 -22.99
N LEU A 1033 7.08 -42.80 -24.25
CA LEU A 1033 7.41 -44.07 -24.91
C LEU A 1033 8.63 -44.77 -24.29
N LEU A 1034 9.66 -44.00 -23.91
CA LEU A 1034 10.84 -44.54 -23.23
C LEU A 1034 10.50 -45.04 -21.83
N ASP A 1035 9.73 -44.27 -21.06
CA ASP A 1035 9.35 -44.63 -19.68
C ASP A 1035 8.45 -45.88 -19.67
N THR A 1036 7.44 -45.94 -20.54
CA THR A 1036 6.59 -47.15 -20.72
C THR A 1036 7.37 -48.39 -21.11
N MET A 1037 8.25 -48.30 -22.10
CA MET A 1037 9.04 -49.45 -22.54
C MET A 1037 10.06 -49.86 -21.47
N THR A 1038 10.57 -48.92 -20.69
CA THR A 1038 11.42 -49.22 -19.53
C THR A 1038 10.65 -50.06 -18.50
N ALA A 1039 9.43 -49.65 -18.14
CA ALA A 1039 8.58 -50.39 -17.20
C ALA A 1039 8.19 -51.78 -17.74
N ALA A 1040 7.86 -51.87 -19.04
CA ALA A 1040 7.59 -53.15 -19.68
C ALA A 1040 8.80 -54.10 -19.61
N LEU A 1041 10.02 -53.62 -19.87
CA LEU A 1041 11.22 -54.46 -19.80
C LEU A 1041 11.59 -54.90 -18.37
N GLN A 1042 11.25 -54.11 -17.34
CA GLN A 1042 11.52 -54.48 -15.95
C GLN A 1042 10.57 -55.57 -15.45
N ASP A 1043 9.26 -55.38 -15.66
CA ASP A 1043 8.24 -56.14 -14.95
C ASP A 1043 7.45 -57.15 -15.81
N VAL A 1044 7.55 -57.07 -17.14
CA VAL A 1044 6.84 -57.96 -18.09
C VAL A 1044 7.80 -59.01 -18.68
N HIS A 1045 7.29 -60.20 -19.03
CA HIS A 1045 8.09 -61.23 -19.70
C HIS A 1045 8.61 -60.76 -21.07
N LEU A 1046 9.75 -61.30 -21.50
CA LEU A 1046 10.42 -60.92 -22.74
C LEU A 1046 9.78 -61.57 -23.98
N HIS A 1047 9.64 -60.80 -25.05
CA HIS A 1047 9.36 -61.31 -26.39
C HIS A 1047 10.59 -61.03 -27.29
N GLU A 1048 11.38 -62.06 -27.59
CA GLU A 1048 12.72 -61.95 -28.21
C GLU A 1048 12.76 -61.06 -29.47
N ARG A 1049 11.77 -61.20 -30.37
CA ARG A 1049 11.72 -60.43 -31.62
C ARG A 1049 11.47 -58.94 -31.38
N SER A 1050 10.55 -58.61 -30.47
CA SER A 1050 10.19 -57.24 -30.15
C SER A 1050 11.26 -56.58 -29.27
N PHE A 1051 11.93 -57.36 -28.40
CA PHE A 1051 13.04 -56.91 -27.58
C PHE A 1051 14.20 -56.37 -28.44
N TRP A 1052 14.58 -57.11 -29.49
CA TRP A 1052 15.57 -56.64 -30.46
C TRP A 1052 15.15 -55.33 -31.13
N ASP A 1053 13.91 -55.25 -31.61
CA ASP A 1053 13.39 -54.05 -32.27
C ASP A 1053 13.39 -52.82 -31.34
N VAL A 1054 13.02 -52.99 -30.06
CA VAL A 1054 13.07 -51.92 -29.03
C VAL A 1054 14.49 -51.40 -28.91
N LEU A 1055 15.47 -52.27 -28.69
CA LEU A 1055 16.88 -51.89 -28.53
C LEU A 1055 17.45 -51.23 -29.79
N VAL A 1056 17.01 -51.64 -30.97
CA VAL A 1056 17.45 -51.05 -32.24
C VAL A 1056 16.87 -49.66 -32.44
N LEU A 1057 15.59 -49.44 -32.12
CA LEU A 1057 14.90 -48.19 -32.40
C LEU A 1057 15.18 -47.07 -31.40
N PHE A 1058 15.34 -47.40 -30.11
CA PHE A 1058 15.58 -46.39 -29.06
C PHE A 1058 17.05 -45.93 -28.96
N ARG A 1059 18.00 -46.58 -29.64
CA ARG A 1059 19.45 -46.24 -29.54
C ARG A 1059 19.77 -44.80 -29.92
N ARG A 1060 18.97 -44.22 -30.81
CA ARG A 1060 19.12 -42.84 -31.27
C ARG A 1060 19.07 -41.82 -30.12
N PHE A 1061 18.31 -42.11 -29.07
CA PHE A 1061 18.18 -41.22 -27.90
C PHE A 1061 19.39 -41.27 -26.97
N LEU A 1062 20.31 -42.22 -27.17
CA LEU A 1062 21.63 -42.24 -26.51
C LEU A 1062 22.66 -41.34 -27.22
N SER A 1063 22.31 -40.68 -28.32
CA SER A 1063 23.21 -39.73 -29.00
C SER A 1063 23.52 -38.54 -28.09
N SER A 1064 24.76 -38.03 -28.12
CA SER A 1064 25.17 -36.79 -27.45
C SER A 1064 24.38 -35.57 -27.93
N ALA A 1065 23.82 -35.63 -29.15
CA ALA A 1065 22.97 -34.60 -29.74
C ALA A 1065 21.48 -34.69 -29.33
N ALA A 1066 21.08 -35.65 -28.50
CA ALA A 1066 19.73 -35.70 -27.93
C ALA A 1066 19.63 -34.81 -26.67
N HIS A 1067 18.44 -34.33 -26.32
CA HIS A 1067 18.23 -33.57 -25.08
C HIS A 1067 18.63 -34.42 -23.85
N PRO A 1068 19.28 -33.85 -22.80
CA PRO A 1068 19.80 -34.61 -21.66
C PRO A 1068 18.74 -35.43 -20.92
N GLU A 1069 17.49 -34.96 -20.84
CA GLU A 1069 16.38 -35.73 -20.25
C GLU A 1069 16.09 -37.04 -21.02
N LEU A 1070 16.07 -37.00 -22.36
CA LEU A 1070 15.84 -38.21 -23.17
C LEU A 1070 17.03 -39.16 -23.09
N GLN A 1071 18.26 -38.63 -23.00
CA GLN A 1071 19.43 -39.45 -22.75
C GLN A 1071 19.30 -40.19 -21.40
N GLN A 1072 18.83 -39.52 -20.35
CA GLN A 1072 18.62 -40.15 -19.05
C GLN A 1072 17.54 -41.25 -19.10
N CYS A 1073 16.39 -40.99 -19.74
CA CYS A 1073 15.35 -42.00 -19.93
C CYS A 1073 15.85 -43.19 -20.77
N ALA A 1074 16.60 -42.93 -21.85
CA ALA A 1074 17.19 -43.99 -22.67
C ALA A 1074 18.20 -44.82 -21.86
N ARG A 1075 19.09 -44.19 -21.08
CA ARG A 1075 20.01 -44.94 -20.20
C ARG A 1075 19.25 -45.86 -19.24
N ARG A 1076 18.15 -45.39 -18.64
CA ARG A 1076 17.29 -46.24 -17.77
C ARG A 1076 16.69 -47.42 -18.52
N LEU A 1077 16.23 -47.21 -19.76
CA LEU A 1077 15.70 -48.28 -20.62
C LEU A 1077 16.76 -49.35 -20.88
N TYR A 1078 17.97 -48.95 -21.28
CA TYR A 1078 19.03 -49.93 -21.56
C TYR A 1078 19.55 -50.60 -20.29
N SER A 1079 19.64 -49.90 -19.16
CA SER A 1079 19.96 -50.52 -17.87
C SER A 1079 18.90 -51.55 -17.46
N ALA A 1080 17.61 -51.27 -17.69
CA ALA A 1080 16.53 -52.24 -17.49
C ALA A 1080 16.60 -53.42 -18.47
N ALA A 1081 17.00 -53.18 -19.72
CA ALA A 1081 17.20 -54.25 -20.69
C ALA A 1081 18.40 -55.15 -20.32
N MET A 1082 19.45 -54.58 -19.73
CA MET A 1082 20.65 -55.34 -19.30
C MET A 1082 20.36 -56.33 -18.17
N THR A 1083 19.43 -56.01 -17.25
CA THR A 1083 19.05 -56.96 -16.19
C THR A 1083 18.32 -58.17 -16.75
N GLN A 1084 17.67 -58.00 -17.90
CA GLN A 1084 17.00 -59.07 -18.61
C GLN A 1084 17.99 -59.84 -19.48
N ASP A 1085 18.63 -59.21 -20.47
CA ASP A 1085 19.55 -59.86 -21.41
C ASP A 1085 20.74 -58.95 -21.77
N ALA A 1086 21.83 -59.10 -21.01
CA ALA A 1086 23.03 -58.28 -21.14
C ALA A 1086 23.75 -58.47 -22.48
N ASP A 1087 23.77 -59.69 -23.02
CA ASP A 1087 24.53 -60.02 -24.23
C ASP A 1087 23.95 -59.32 -25.46
N THR A 1088 22.63 -59.35 -25.60
CA THR A 1088 21.92 -58.66 -26.68
C THR A 1088 22.09 -57.14 -26.59
N VAL A 1089 22.05 -56.57 -25.38
CA VAL A 1089 22.26 -55.12 -25.18
C VAL A 1089 23.71 -54.74 -25.51
N TRP A 1090 24.69 -55.49 -25.02
CA TRP A 1090 26.10 -55.29 -25.34
C TRP A 1090 26.34 -55.36 -26.85
N LEU A 1091 25.75 -56.36 -27.52
CA LEU A 1091 25.88 -56.56 -28.96
C LEU A 1091 25.25 -55.41 -29.76
N VAL A 1092 24.07 -54.92 -29.38
CA VAL A 1092 23.43 -53.78 -30.07
C VAL A 1092 24.23 -52.48 -29.87
N LEU A 1093 24.69 -52.20 -28.65
CA LEU A 1093 25.46 -50.98 -28.36
C LEU A 1093 26.84 -51.02 -29.00
N SER A 1094 27.59 -52.12 -28.85
CA SER A 1094 28.93 -52.31 -29.46
C SER A 1094 28.89 -52.20 -30.99
N ALA A 1095 27.94 -52.88 -31.64
CA ALA A 1095 27.77 -52.81 -33.10
C ALA A 1095 27.34 -51.42 -33.61
N THR A 1096 26.85 -50.54 -32.73
CA THR A 1096 26.48 -49.16 -33.10
C THR A 1096 27.70 -48.24 -33.17
N PHE A 1097 28.71 -48.41 -32.30
CA PHE A 1097 29.91 -47.55 -32.27
C PHE A 1097 31.19 -48.18 -32.85
N THR A 1098 31.30 -49.51 -32.91
CA THR A 1098 32.42 -50.23 -33.57
C THR A 1098 32.00 -50.78 -34.92
N HIS A 1099 32.89 -50.73 -35.91
CA HIS A 1099 32.65 -51.28 -37.26
C HIS A 1099 33.18 -52.72 -37.41
N ASP A 1100 33.52 -53.38 -36.30
CA ASP A 1100 34.33 -54.60 -36.31
C ASP A 1100 33.50 -55.87 -36.62
N HIS A 1101 32.17 -55.78 -36.60
CA HIS A 1101 31.26 -56.90 -36.82
C HIS A 1101 30.65 -56.90 -38.23
N THR A 1102 31.13 -57.80 -39.10
CA THR A 1102 30.70 -57.93 -40.51
C THR A 1102 29.20 -58.21 -40.71
N VAL A 1103 28.57 -58.96 -39.79
CA VAL A 1103 27.14 -59.32 -39.86
C VAL A 1103 26.23 -58.17 -39.39
N LEU A 1104 26.73 -57.31 -38.50
CA LEU A 1104 25.97 -56.23 -37.87
C LEU A 1104 26.38 -54.85 -38.41
N ALA A 1105 27.14 -54.81 -39.51
CA ALA A 1105 27.63 -53.58 -40.12
C ALA A 1105 26.51 -52.58 -40.50
N PHE A 1106 25.27 -53.05 -40.67
CA PHE A 1106 24.09 -52.22 -40.92
C PHE A 1106 23.62 -51.40 -39.71
N LEU A 1107 24.06 -51.75 -38.50
CA LEU A 1107 23.76 -51.03 -37.25
C LEU A 1107 24.71 -49.85 -37.03
N TYR A 1108 25.88 -49.88 -37.66
CA TYR A 1108 26.86 -48.81 -37.59
C TYR A 1108 26.32 -47.53 -38.26
N ASN A 1109 26.26 -46.44 -37.49
CA ASN A 1109 25.74 -45.16 -37.98
C ASN A 1109 26.61 -44.00 -37.47
N THR A 1110 27.34 -43.35 -38.38
CA THR A 1110 28.23 -42.22 -38.07
C THR A 1110 27.49 -40.94 -37.66
N LYS A 1111 26.16 -40.91 -37.80
CA LYS A 1111 25.34 -39.72 -37.49
C LYS A 1111 25.04 -39.56 -36.00
N TRP A 1112 25.20 -40.60 -35.18
CA TRP A 1112 24.84 -40.57 -33.76
C TRP A 1112 26.06 -40.91 -32.90
N ASP A 1113 26.60 -39.91 -32.20
CA ASP A 1113 27.69 -40.14 -31.25
C ASP A 1113 27.11 -40.65 -29.92
N ILE A 1114 27.09 -41.97 -29.76
CA ILE A 1114 26.50 -42.68 -28.61
C ILE A 1114 27.57 -43.11 -27.59
N ILE A 1115 28.86 -42.91 -27.88
CA ILE A 1115 29.99 -43.54 -27.16
C ILE A 1115 29.97 -43.23 -25.66
N GLY A 1116 29.79 -41.97 -25.29
CA GLY A 1116 29.74 -41.56 -23.88
C GLY A 1116 28.60 -42.20 -23.10
N ASN A 1117 27.41 -42.28 -23.71
CA ASN A 1117 26.21 -42.84 -23.08
C ASN A 1117 26.25 -44.38 -23.03
N ALA A 1118 26.75 -45.04 -24.08
CA ALA A 1118 26.92 -46.49 -24.11
C ALA A 1118 27.94 -46.96 -23.07
N ARG A 1119 29.06 -46.24 -22.90
CA ARG A 1119 30.07 -46.56 -21.86
C ARG A 1119 29.49 -46.49 -20.45
N ILE A 1120 28.66 -45.48 -20.16
CA ILE A 1120 27.97 -45.34 -18.87
C ILE A 1120 27.01 -46.51 -18.62
N VAL A 1121 26.24 -46.91 -19.63
CA VAL A 1121 25.30 -48.04 -19.52
C VAL A 1121 26.04 -49.36 -19.32
N LEU A 1122 27.12 -49.59 -20.05
CA LEU A 1122 27.94 -50.81 -19.98
C LEU A 1122 28.91 -50.85 -18.78
N GLY A 1123 29.01 -49.77 -18.00
CA GLY A 1123 29.91 -49.68 -16.83
C GLY A 1123 31.40 -49.63 -17.18
N ILE A 1124 31.75 -49.17 -18.38
CA ILE A 1124 33.14 -49.09 -18.87
C ILE A 1124 33.75 -47.74 -18.46
N SER A 1125 34.91 -47.77 -17.79
CA SER A 1125 35.60 -46.57 -17.32
C SER A 1125 36.07 -45.67 -18.49
N PRO A 1126 36.17 -44.34 -18.33
CA PRO A 1126 36.56 -43.44 -19.43
C PRO A 1126 38.02 -43.63 -19.91
N THR A 1127 38.78 -44.54 -19.29
CA THR A 1127 40.19 -44.81 -19.59
C THR A 1127 40.43 -46.08 -20.42
N ASP A 1128 39.37 -46.83 -20.79
CA ASP A 1128 39.46 -48.05 -21.60
C ASP A 1128 38.97 -47.87 -23.06
#